data_AF-A0A6G0WSC4-F1
#
_entry.id   AF-A0A6G0WSC4-F1
#
_cell.length_a   1.000
_cell.length_b   1.000
_cell.length_c   1.000
_cell.angle_alpha   90.00
_cell.angle_beta   90.00
_cell.angle_gamma   90.00
#
_symmetry.space_group_name_H-M   'P 1'
#
loop_
_entity.id
_entity.type
_entity.pdbx_description
1 polymer ?
#
loop_
_entity_poly.entity_id
_entity_poly.type
_entity_poly.pdbx_seq_one_letter_code
_entity_poly.pdbx_strand_id
1 'polypeptide(L)'
;MRRDGAIAAAFSTLMSCKIKIRLVCRHGPVVSLDRVHADKFVWRAKCCRHMQWTFDQMNPGDSRVTWDIRNHFSIDLVDMNDIEIQRGASESIHVDYSSNTRIMETWRLSLDMRNTMSSQRDDEYNTLPSLLQTRREPKDVPIFAAPLAENERQNQYKGRRRIWPGLLLLLVVVAGATVAIVLGSRSASEAAASRTASYLQEERTRREIDSGLDGSSSSSVSVDVDSDGQVGNPKVYPTQQCASLNYLSKNGSIVAVLPNKTKVTITIKGINWFGMETGVAVPLGLWTNDVNGTTAYEIATFLVKNKFNAVRLPVCIQNILNNTAPQLSLVNVAENRALDLTNYITTLQSIVKALAYRNIAVLISLHTLTPTTSGGSWYDESLGISKDDFLTAVDTLTKNLCSEAYWNILGLDVKNEPSEMTWSDFADGAVTIGTRMLKGCSNWMAFVEGTNQGTHTATINGVNQTYNDWWGGGLQGVKTKPVVLSVDNKVVYAPHYYTSAVYPQPYFYATNKSELSDADLLQVVSDTATDMFGYIAKEKDAAVVLGEFAGLYATDAHPKLTTKRTTDYLIQVMLRDGYAGGFMWSLNPESVYQYNPTGPGSYPEGLLEDDWLTSNTVFVKGMAAMDALPNLQFLPCVETDST
;
A
#
# COMPACT_ATOMS: atom_id res chain seq x y z
N MET A 1 -26.66 66.33 -10.24
CA MET A 1 -26.54 66.76 -8.82
C MET A 1 -25.44 65.92 -8.23
N ARG A 2 -24.21 66.43 -8.13
CA ARG A 2 -23.65 67.18 -6.97
C ARG A 2 -23.83 66.40 -5.66
N ARG A 3 -22.82 66.18 -4.82
CA ARG A 3 -21.41 66.57 -4.80
C ARG A 3 -20.79 65.87 -3.57
N ASP A 4 -19.51 65.51 -3.73
CA ASP A 4 -18.39 65.64 -2.79
C ASP A 4 -18.43 64.90 -1.42
N GLY A 5 -17.34 64.32 -0.91
CA GLY A 5 -15.95 64.39 -1.35
C GLY A 5 -15.00 64.56 -0.16
N ALA A 6 -13.81 63.95 -0.28
CA ALA A 6 -12.62 64.05 0.58
C ALA A 6 -12.76 63.44 1.99
N ILE A 7 -11.85 62.56 2.43
CA ILE A 7 -10.41 62.78 2.45
C ILE A 7 -9.65 61.54 1.96
N ALA A 8 -8.85 61.74 0.91
CA ALA A 8 -7.72 60.89 0.55
C ALA A 8 -6.46 61.48 1.21
N ALA A 9 -5.65 60.65 1.87
CA ALA A 9 -4.19 60.79 1.98
C ALA A 9 -3.60 59.71 2.90
N ALA A 10 -3.16 58.58 2.31
CA ALA A 10 -1.96 57.83 2.72
C ALA A 10 -1.83 56.55 1.88
N PHE A 11 -1.59 56.73 0.58
CA PHE A 11 -0.86 55.76 -0.23
C PHE A 11 0.62 55.90 0.16
N SER A 12 1.21 54.90 0.82
CA SER A 12 2.64 54.59 0.69
C SER A 12 2.99 53.28 1.39
N THR A 13 3.54 52.35 0.60
CA THR A 13 4.53 51.32 0.95
C THR A 13 4.13 49.97 1.58
N LEU A 14 4.48 48.91 0.82
CA LEU A 14 4.85 47.54 1.22
C LEU A 14 3.78 46.43 1.21
N MET A 15 3.34 46.09 -0.02
CA MET A 15 3.15 44.70 -0.43
C MET A 15 4.10 44.41 -1.60
N SER A 16 5.20 43.72 -1.34
CA SER A 16 6.03 43.00 -2.33
C SER A 16 7.13 42.22 -1.62
N CYS A 17 6.84 41.00 -1.19
CA CYS A 17 7.89 40.02 -0.96
C CYS A 17 8.18 39.35 -2.32
N LYS A 18 9.07 39.96 -3.11
CA LYS A 18 9.71 39.29 -4.26
C LYS A 18 10.93 38.56 -3.70
N ILE A 19 10.86 37.25 -3.58
CA ILE A 19 12.05 36.42 -3.37
C ILE A 19 12.87 36.49 -4.67
N LYS A 20 14.06 37.08 -4.58
CA LYS A 20 15.04 37.19 -5.67
C LYS A 20 16.12 36.16 -5.37
N ILE A 21 16.02 34.96 -5.95
CA ILE A 21 17.11 33.97 -5.86
C ILE A 21 18.23 34.45 -6.80
N ARG A 22 19.41 34.70 -6.22
CA ARG A 22 20.63 35.04 -6.95
C ARG A 22 21.54 33.80 -6.89
N LEU A 23 21.69 33.09 -8.00
CA LEU A 23 22.76 32.10 -8.16
C LEU A 23 24.05 32.86 -8.46
N VAL A 24 25.04 32.70 -7.59
CA VAL A 24 26.41 33.19 -7.81
C VAL A 24 27.26 31.99 -8.16
N CYS A 25 27.72 31.90 -9.41
CA CYS A 25 28.82 30.99 -9.76
C CYS A 25 30.14 31.60 -9.29
N ARG A 26 30.94 30.83 -8.54
CA ARG A 26 32.36 31.14 -8.37
C ARG A 26 33.05 30.94 -9.74
N HIS A 27 33.62 32.04 -10.26
CA HIS A 27 34.43 32.21 -11.48
C HIS A 27 33.67 32.61 -12.77
N GLY A 28 33.82 33.89 -13.17
CA GLY A 28 33.54 34.40 -14.54
C GLY A 28 32.63 35.65 -14.58
N PRO A 29 32.86 36.63 -15.50
CA PRO A 29 32.35 38.00 -15.34
C PRO A 29 30.91 38.23 -15.80
N VAL A 30 30.33 39.30 -15.26
CA VAL A 30 28.95 39.79 -15.41
C VAL A 30 28.68 40.33 -16.81
N VAL A 31 27.53 39.98 -17.40
CA VAL A 31 26.93 40.71 -18.52
C VAL A 31 25.44 40.99 -18.21
N SER A 32 25.04 42.24 -18.34
CA SER A 32 23.67 42.75 -18.18
C SER A 32 22.85 42.60 -19.46
N LEU A 33 21.52 42.40 -19.37
CA LEU A 33 20.57 42.89 -20.38
C LEU A 33 19.13 42.96 -19.84
N ASP A 34 18.44 44.02 -20.27
CA ASP A 34 17.08 44.46 -19.94
C ASP A 34 15.98 43.79 -20.80
N ARG A 35 14.76 43.75 -20.23
CA ARG A 35 13.38 43.57 -20.78
C ARG A 35 13.15 42.96 -22.19
N VAL A 36 12.15 42.07 -22.31
CA VAL A 36 11.02 42.10 -23.32
C VAL A 36 9.90 41.08 -22.96
N HIS A 37 8.69 41.40 -23.43
CA HIS A 37 7.34 40.82 -23.23
C HIS A 37 7.05 39.41 -23.83
N ALA A 38 5.93 38.85 -23.32
CA ALA A 38 4.96 37.86 -23.82
C ALA A 38 5.13 37.10 -25.16
N ASP A 39 4.64 35.85 -25.09
CA ASP A 39 4.24 34.89 -26.13
C ASP A 39 5.30 33.99 -26.79
N LYS A 40 5.06 32.67 -26.59
CA LYS A 40 5.62 31.46 -27.23
C LYS A 40 7.15 31.33 -27.19
N PHE A 41 7.67 30.21 -26.68
CA PHE A 41 8.60 29.36 -27.45
C PHE A 41 8.80 27.96 -26.86
N VAL A 42 8.71 27.01 -27.79
CA VAL A 42 9.20 25.63 -27.79
C VAL A 42 10.70 25.57 -27.50
N TRP A 43 11.17 24.53 -26.79
CA TRP A 43 12.57 24.11 -26.87
C TRP A 43 12.70 22.63 -27.25
N ARG A 44 13.20 22.41 -28.47
CA ARG A 44 14.03 21.26 -28.84
C ARG A 44 15.49 21.66 -28.58
N ALA A 45 16.32 20.75 -28.10
CA ALA A 45 17.76 20.83 -28.27
C ALA A 45 18.32 19.45 -28.66
N LYS A 46 19.08 19.44 -29.76
CA LYS A 46 19.80 18.30 -30.34
C LYS A 46 21.31 18.55 -30.12
N CYS A 47 21.99 17.52 -29.61
CA CYS A 47 23.42 17.16 -29.67
C CYS A 47 24.52 18.24 -29.74
N CYS A 48 25.54 18.06 -28.89
CA CYS A 48 26.94 18.00 -29.34
C CYS A 48 27.78 17.03 -28.47
N ARG A 49 28.57 16.20 -29.15
CA ARG A 49 29.51 15.17 -28.65
C ARG A 49 30.81 15.80 -28.13
N HIS A 50 31.45 15.17 -27.13
CA HIS A 50 32.84 14.63 -27.16
C HIS A 50 33.33 14.34 -25.72
N MET A 51 33.59 13.06 -25.40
CA MET A 51 34.84 12.64 -24.76
C MET A 51 34.93 11.10 -24.72
N GLN A 52 36.09 10.62 -25.14
CA GLN A 52 36.47 9.21 -25.35
C GLN A 52 36.64 8.47 -24.03
N TRP A 53 36.27 7.18 -24.03
CA TRP A 53 36.75 6.19 -23.06
C TRP A 53 37.80 5.32 -23.76
N THR A 54 39.00 5.24 -23.18
CA THR A 54 40.04 4.28 -23.55
C THR A 54 39.82 2.97 -22.79
N PHE A 55 39.68 1.87 -23.53
CA PHE A 55 39.84 0.50 -23.03
C PHE A 55 41.26 0.05 -23.38
N ASP A 56 42.04 -0.34 -22.37
CA ASP A 56 43.26 -1.12 -22.60
C ASP A 56 42.93 -2.61 -22.54
N GLN A 57 43.44 -3.33 -23.54
CA GLN A 57 43.42 -4.78 -23.65
C GLN A 57 44.40 -5.42 -22.65
N MET A 58 44.02 -6.57 -22.07
CA MET A 58 44.98 -7.60 -21.70
C MET A 58 44.46 -8.98 -22.10
N ASN A 59 45.34 -9.74 -22.76
CA ASN A 59 45.17 -11.13 -23.18
C ASN A 59 46.00 -12.07 -22.26
N PRO A 60 45.81 -13.39 -22.34
CA PRO A 60 45.76 -14.30 -21.19
C PRO A 60 47.10 -14.97 -20.84
N GLY A 61 47.28 -15.32 -19.55
CA GLY A 61 48.33 -16.23 -19.10
C GLY A 61 48.64 -16.16 -17.60
N ASP A 62 48.63 -17.33 -16.95
CA ASP A 62 49.29 -17.71 -15.70
C ASP A 62 48.75 -17.34 -14.29
N SER A 63 48.20 -18.40 -13.66
CA SER A 63 48.54 -18.97 -12.34
C SER A 63 48.45 -18.17 -11.02
N ARG A 64 47.43 -18.56 -10.22
CA ARG A 64 47.35 -18.85 -8.76
C ARG A 64 47.85 -17.85 -7.68
N VAL A 65 47.18 -17.99 -6.51
CA VAL A 65 47.63 -17.70 -5.10
C VAL A 65 47.37 -16.25 -4.63
N THR A 66 46.72 -15.88 -3.51
CA THR A 66 46.09 -16.50 -2.31
C THR A 66 45.21 -15.46 -1.60
N TRP A 67 44.23 -15.92 -0.82
CA TRP A 67 43.55 -15.15 0.23
C TRP A 67 44.37 -15.13 1.53
N ASP A 68 44.35 -14.03 2.28
CA ASP A 68 44.61 -14.04 3.73
C ASP A 68 43.68 -13.06 4.46
N ILE A 69 43.11 -13.57 5.56
CA ILE A 69 42.16 -12.94 6.48
C ILE A 69 42.91 -12.78 7.81
N ARG A 70 42.99 -11.56 8.36
CA ARG A 70 43.26 -11.39 9.81
C ARG A 70 42.48 -10.24 10.45
N ASN A 71 41.56 -10.66 11.31
CA ASN A 71 41.35 -10.27 12.71
C ASN A 71 40.86 -8.87 13.10
N HIS A 72 39.64 -8.90 13.68
CA HIS A 72 39.22 -8.36 14.98
C HIS A 72 39.72 -6.99 15.45
N PHE A 73 38.80 -6.13 15.90
CA PHE A 73 38.85 -5.56 17.26
C PHE A 73 37.47 -5.07 17.76
N SER A 74 37.22 -5.37 19.03
CA SER A 74 36.11 -4.94 19.90
C SER A 74 36.29 -3.47 20.31
N ILE A 75 35.19 -2.76 20.61
CA ILE A 75 35.22 -1.42 21.24
C ILE A 75 34.74 -1.55 22.68
N ASP A 76 35.63 -1.24 23.62
CA ASP A 76 35.36 -0.94 25.01
C ASP A 76 35.20 0.59 25.20
N LEU A 77 34.29 0.95 26.10
CA LEU A 77 34.03 2.30 26.61
C LEU A 77 35.11 2.73 27.60
N VAL A 78 35.76 3.89 27.39
CA VAL A 78 36.40 4.67 28.47
C VAL A 78 36.27 6.17 28.20
N ASP A 79 35.88 6.86 29.26
CA ASP A 79 35.70 8.30 29.51
C ASP A 79 37.03 9.07 29.53
N MET A 80 37.13 10.29 28.95
CA MET A 80 38.13 11.32 29.34
C MET A 80 37.82 12.72 28.80
N ASN A 81 37.97 13.69 29.71
CA ASN A 81 37.86 15.14 29.56
C ASN A 81 39.01 15.79 28.77
N ASP A 82 38.68 16.97 28.21
CA ASP A 82 39.50 18.14 27.83
C ASP A 82 40.65 18.01 26.81
N ILE A 83 40.55 18.77 25.70
CA ILE A 83 41.60 19.67 25.15
C ILE A 83 40.99 20.70 24.17
N GLU A 84 41.47 21.93 24.31
CA GLU A 84 41.13 23.19 23.61
C GLU A 84 41.08 23.15 22.07
N ILE A 85 40.11 23.87 21.49
CA ILE A 85 40.03 24.21 20.06
C ILE A 85 40.22 25.73 19.89
N GLN A 86 41.26 26.11 19.13
CA GLN A 86 41.48 27.47 18.65
C GLN A 86 40.42 27.89 17.61
N ARG A 87 39.93 29.13 17.76
CA ARG A 87 38.95 29.78 16.87
C ARG A 87 39.57 30.23 15.54
N GLY A 88 38.84 29.97 14.45
CA GLY A 88 38.91 30.68 13.17
C GLY A 88 37.50 30.83 12.60
N ALA A 89 37.08 32.07 12.35
CA ALA A 89 35.70 32.47 12.08
C ALA A 89 35.28 32.29 10.60
N SER A 90 34.02 31.86 10.36
CA SER A 90 32.98 32.63 9.63
C SER A 90 31.78 31.74 9.24
N GLU A 91 30.60 32.15 9.73
CA GLU A 91 29.24 31.97 9.20
C GLU A 91 28.74 30.56 8.81
N SER A 92 28.14 29.88 9.80
CA SER A 92 27.06 28.91 9.58
C SER A 92 25.69 29.57 9.84
N ILE A 93 24.79 29.43 8.87
CA ILE A 93 23.36 29.75 8.99
C ILE A 93 22.69 28.56 9.69
N HIS A 94 22.23 28.77 10.92
CA HIS A 94 21.37 27.82 11.62
C HIS A 94 19.91 28.02 11.19
N VAL A 95 19.28 26.94 10.72
CA VAL A 95 17.83 26.81 10.60
C VAL A 95 17.32 26.25 11.93
N ASP A 96 16.48 27.02 12.60
CA ASP A 96 15.94 26.75 13.93
C ASP A 96 14.69 25.85 13.81
N TYR A 97 14.78 24.63 14.35
CA TYR A 97 13.63 23.79 14.68
C TYR A 97 13.44 23.87 16.22
N SER A 98 12.61 24.79 16.69
CA SER A 98 12.22 24.86 18.11
C SER A 98 10.77 25.31 18.31
N SER A 99 9.81 24.64 17.68
CA SER A 99 8.41 24.75 18.07
C SER A 99 8.09 23.81 19.23
N ASN A 100 8.64 24.08 20.43
CA ASN A 100 8.08 23.52 21.68
C ASN A 100 8.47 24.22 23.00
N THR A 101 9.11 25.40 22.96
CA THR A 101 9.54 26.12 24.19
C THR A 101 8.66 27.29 24.63
N ARG A 102 7.62 27.68 23.87
CA ARG A 102 6.75 28.83 24.23
C ARG A 102 5.59 28.55 25.17
N ILE A 103 5.30 27.29 25.51
CA ILE A 103 4.19 26.93 26.41
C ILE A 103 4.66 26.67 27.86
N MET A 104 5.96 26.50 28.10
CA MET A 104 6.51 26.31 29.46
C MET A 104 7.07 27.58 30.14
N GLU A 105 7.37 28.65 29.41
CA GLU A 105 7.85 29.90 30.04
C GLU A 105 6.73 30.76 30.63
N THR A 106 5.50 30.67 30.11
CA THR A 106 4.35 31.42 30.64
C THR A 106 3.82 30.85 31.96
N TRP A 107 4.04 29.56 32.23
CA TRP A 107 3.72 28.95 33.53
C TRP A 107 4.78 29.23 34.61
N ARG A 108 6.07 29.31 34.24
CA ARG A 108 7.17 29.57 35.19
C ARG A 108 7.16 31.01 35.75
N LEU A 109 6.81 32.01 34.94
CA LEU A 109 6.67 33.41 35.39
C LEU A 109 5.51 33.65 36.36
N SER A 110 4.52 32.75 36.43
CA SER A 110 3.36 32.86 37.34
C SER A 110 3.56 32.22 38.71
N LEU A 111 4.61 31.40 38.87
CA LEU A 111 4.97 30.71 40.11
C LEU A 111 6.04 31.47 40.91
N ASP A 112 7.00 32.15 40.25
CA ASP A 112 8.02 32.93 40.95
C ASP A 112 7.52 34.25 41.56
N MET A 113 6.46 34.87 41.00
CA MET A 113 5.84 36.06 41.61
C MET A 113 5.05 35.75 42.89
N ARG A 114 4.71 34.48 43.17
CA ARG A 114 3.98 34.10 44.39
C ARG A 114 4.89 33.76 45.57
N ASN A 115 6.15 33.38 45.34
CA ASN A 115 7.08 33.06 46.43
C ASN A 115 7.92 34.26 46.91
N THR A 116 8.01 35.36 46.16
CA THR A 116 8.76 36.56 46.60
C THR A 116 7.97 37.53 47.48
N MET A 117 6.64 37.36 47.64
CA MET A 117 5.83 38.19 48.56
C MET A 117 5.56 37.53 49.92
N SER A 118 6.14 36.35 50.20
CA SER A 118 5.90 35.59 51.43
C SER A 118 7.08 35.52 52.41
N SER A 119 8.28 36.05 52.10
CA SER A 119 9.47 35.89 52.96
C SER A 119 10.17 37.19 53.38
N GLN A 120 9.45 38.31 53.50
CA GLN A 120 9.95 39.52 54.15
C GLN A 120 8.97 40.06 55.19
N ARG A 121 8.46 39.16 56.03
CA ARG A 121 7.98 39.50 57.37
C ARG A 121 8.75 38.60 58.32
N ASP A 122 9.25 39.22 59.39
CA ASP A 122 10.06 38.63 60.45
C ASP A 122 11.57 38.70 60.17
N ASP A 123 12.13 39.89 60.36
CA ASP A 123 13.24 40.07 61.30
C ASP A 123 13.57 41.57 61.47
N GLU A 124 14.15 41.90 62.62
CA GLU A 124 14.80 43.17 62.97
C GLU A 124 13.97 44.20 63.77
N TYR A 125 13.70 43.82 65.02
CA TYR A 125 13.56 44.76 66.14
C TYR A 125 14.95 45.22 66.62
N ASN A 126 15.05 46.50 66.99
CA ASN A 126 16.13 47.21 67.69
C ASN A 126 17.31 47.73 66.85
N THR A 127 17.27 49.03 66.49
CA THR A 127 18.12 50.10 67.07
C THR A 127 17.85 51.46 66.39
N LEU A 128 17.64 52.52 67.19
CA LEU A 128 17.54 53.94 66.79
C LEU A 128 18.96 54.53 66.52
N PRO A 129 19.18 55.72 65.89
CA PRO A 129 18.40 56.94 66.10
C PRO A 129 18.16 57.92 64.92
N SER A 130 17.11 58.72 65.13
CA SER A 130 16.80 60.07 64.64
C SER A 130 17.69 60.72 63.57
N LEU A 131 17.08 61.17 62.47
CA LEU A 131 17.09 62.58 62.05
C LEU A 131 16.18 62.80 60.82
N LEU A 132 15.45 63.93 60.84
CA LEU A 132 14.73 64.59 59.74
C LEU A 132 13.36 64.02 59.32
N GLN A 133 12.34 64.34 60.12
CA GLN A 133 10.93 64.29 59.69
C GLN A 133 10.47 65.70 59.30
N THR A 134 10.35 65.96 58.00
CA THR A 134 9.62 67.13 57.48
C THR A 134 8.12 66.87 57.56
N ARG A 135 7.49 67.47 58.56
CA ARG A 135 6.04 67.45 58.78
C ARG A 135 5.35 68.24 57.65
N ARG A 136 4.61 67.56 56.75
CA ARG A 136 3.59 68.20 55.89
C ARG A 136 2.26 68.16 56.65
N GLU A 137 1.71 69.33 56.98
CA GLU A 137 0.38 69.45 57.56
C GLU A 137 -0.74 69.16 56.54
N PRO A 138 -1.84 68.51 56.94
CA PRO A 138 -3.04 68.41 56.13
C PRO A 138 -3.79 69.76 56.11
N LYS A 139 -4.15 70.23 54.91
CA LYS A 139 -5.10 71.35 54.74
C LYS A 139 -6.51 70.78 54.67
N ASP A 140 -7.32 71.03 55.70
CA ASP A 140 -8.75 70.82 55.65
C ASP A 140 -9.42 71.88 54.77
N VAL A 141 -10.06 71.45 53.68
CA VAL A 141 -10.92 72.31 52.85
C VAL A 141 -12.37 72.03 53.24
N PRO A 142 -13.06 72.97 53.93
CA PRO A 142 -14.47 72.80 54.25
C PRO A 142 -15.32 73.00 52.99
N ILE A 143 -16.00 71.95 52.53
CA ILE A 143 -17.05 72.04 51.51
C ILE A 143 -18.36 72.40 52.23
N PHE A 144 -18.84 73.63 52.04
CA PHE A 144 -20.15 74.03 52.53
C PHE A 144 -21.24 73.51 51.58
N ALA A 145 -22.04 72.54 52.05
CA ALA A 145 -23.26 72.14 51.37
C ALA A 145 -24.31 73.25 51.52
N ALA A 146 -24.78 73.81 50.40
CA ALA A 146 -25.89 74.75 50.41
C ALA A 146 -27.17 74.05 50.91
N PRO A 147 -28.02 74.69 51.73
CA PRO A 147 -29.26 74.09 52.18
C PRO A 147 -30.20 73.91 50.98
N LEU A 148 -30.81 72.73 50.90
CA LEU A 148 -31.78 72.39 49.85
C LEU A 148 -32.99 73.34 49.91
N ALA A 149 -33.35 73.92 48.78
CA ALA A 149 -34.41 74.91 48.67
C ALA A 149 -35.84 74.35 48.84
N GLU A 150 -36.01 73.03 48.99
CA GLU A 150 -37.31 72.41 49.24
C GLU A 150 -37.17 71.02 49.90
N ASN A 151 -38.11 70.66 50.78
CA ASN A 151 -38.17 69.36 51.44
C ASN A 151 -38.58 68.27 50.44
N GLU A 152 -37.68 67.34 50.13
CA GLU A 152 -37.95 66.16 49.30
C GLU A 152 -39.09 65.32 49.92
N ARG A 153 -40.16 65.08 49.15
CA ARG A 153 -41.27 64.21 49.60
C ARG A 153 -41.02 62.79 49.14
N GLN A 154 -41.26 61.81 50.00
CA GLN A 154 -41.05 60.37 49.76
C GLN A 154 -41.72 59.82 48.48
N ASN A 155 -42.76 60.50 47.97
CA ASN A 155 -43.45 60.16 46.72
C ASN A 155 -42.67 60.55 45.45
N GLN A 156 -41.59 61.33 45.56
CA GLN A 156 -40.66 61.64 44.48
C GLN A 156 -39.63 60.52 44.26
N TYR A 157 -39.51 59.58 45.21
CA TYR A 157 -38.59 58.45 45.09
C TYR A 157 -39.20 57.32 44.24
N LYS A 158 -39.16 57.48 42.91
CA LYS A 158 -39.52 56.43 41.94
C LYS A 158 -38.48 55.31 41.81
N GLY A 159 -37.55 55.18 42.76
CA GLY A 159 -36.38 54.30 42.70
C GLY A 159 -36.71 52.81 42.49
N ARG A 160 -37.81 52.32 43.06
CA ARG A 160 -38.18 50.89 42.95
C ARG A 160 -38.76 50.49 41.59
N ARG A 161 -39.32 51.42 40.80
CA ARG A 161 -39.84 51.15 39.44
C ARG A 161 -38.78 51.38 38.34
N ARG A 162 -37.63 51.97 38.66
CA ARG A 162 -36.61 52.39 37.68
C ARG A 162 -35.42 51.42 37.53
N ILE A 163 -35.28 50.44 38.44
CA ILE A 163 -34.22 49.40 38.38
C ILE A 163 -34.63 48.23 37.48
N TRP A 164 -35.93 47.90 37.42
CA TRP A 164 -36.45 46.80 36.60
C TRP A 164 -36.13 46.90 35.10
N PRO A 165 -36.23 48.08 34.45
CA PRO A 165 -35.82 48.22 33.06
C PRO A 165 -34.33 47.95 32.84
N GLY A 166 -33.47 48.35 33.78
CA GLY A 166 -32.02 48.14 33.70
C GLY A 166 -31.62 46.68 33.97
N LEU A 167 -32.23 46.02 34.95
CA LEU A 167 -32.03 44.59 35.20
C LEU A 167 -32.57 43.72 34.06
N LEU A 168 -33.72 44.08 33.48
CA LEU A 168 -34.28 43.37 32.34
C LEU A 168 -33.41 43.56 31.09
N LEU A 169 -32.87 44.75 30.86
CA LEU A 169 -31.89 45.00 29.81
C LEU A 169 -30.61 44.18 30.03
N LEU A 170 -30.08 44.15 31.26
CA LEU A 170 -28.90 43.35 31.59
C LEU A 170 -29.15 41.86 31.35
N LEU A 171 -30.30 41.33 31.77
CA LEU A 171 -30.69 39.95 31.50
C LEU A 171 -30.79 39.66 30.01
N VAL A 172 -31.37 40.57 29.21
CA VAL A 172 -31.44 40.44 27.75
C VAL A 172 -30.05 40.46 27.12
N VAL A 173 -29.15 41.33 27.58
CA VAL A 173 -27.77 41.40 27.08
C VAL A 173 -26.99 40.14 27.44
N VAL A 174 -27.09 39.66 28.68
CA VAL A 174 -26.40 38.44 29.12
C VAL A 174 -26.97 37.21 28.40
N ALA A 175 -28.30 37.10 28.25
CA ALA A 175 -28.93 36.03 27.50
C ALA A 175 -28.53 36.08 26.01
N GLY A 176 -28.56 37.27 25.40
CA GLY A 176 -28.16 37.48 24.01
C GLY A 176 -26.68 37.16 23.77
N ALA A 177 -25.80 37.57 24.68
CA ALA A 177 -24.38 37.22 24.62
C ALA A 177 -24.15 35.71 24.79
N THR A 178 -24.87 35.07 25.72
CA THR A 178 -24.80 33.61 25.92
C THR A 178 -25.24 32.87 24.66
N VAL A 179 -26.37 33.26 24.07
CA VAL A 179 -26.87 32.68 22.80
C VAL A 179 -25.87 32.92 21.67
N ALA A 180 -25.31 34.12 21.54
CA ALA A 180 -24.32 34.43 20.51
C ALA A 180 -23.03 33.61 20.68
N ILE A 181 -22.57 33.40 21.92
CA ILE A 181 -21.41 32.54 22.23
C ILE A 181 -21.72 31.08 21.89
N VAL A 182 -22.91 30.57 22.25
CA VAL A 182 -23.30 29.19 21.95
C VAL A 182 -23.42 28.96 20.44
N LEU A 183 -24.07 29.87 19.71
CA LEU A 183 -24.19 29.78 18.25
C LEU A 183 -22.84 29.95 17.56
N GLY A 184 -22.02 30.90 18.01
CA GLY A 184 -20.68 31.13 17.48
C GLY A 184 -19.73 29.97 17.74
N SER A 185 -19.75 29.39 18.94
CA SER A 185 -18.95 28.20 19.28
C SER A 185 -19.40 26.97 18.50
N ARG A 186 -20.71 26.75 18.34
CA ARG A 186 -21.24 25.68 17.48
C ARG A 186 -20.81 25.84 16.03
N SER A 187 -20.97 27.04 15.46
CA SER A 187 -20.54 27.31 14.07
C SER A 187 -19.02 27.15 13.89
N ALA A 188 -18.22 27.64 14.84
CA ALA A 188 -16.77 27.47 14.79
C ALA A 188 -16.35 25.99 14.91
N SER A 189 -17.06 25.22 15.74
CA SER A 189 -16.86 23.77 15.90
C SER A 189 -17.23 23.00 14.63
N GLU A 190 -18.39 23.30 14.02
CA GLU A 190 -18.82 22.70 12.75
C GLU A 190 -17.82 23.04 11.62
N ALA A 191 -17.36 24.30 11.54
CA ALA A 191 -16.36 24.71 10.55
C ALA A 191 -14.98 24.05 10.79
N ALA A 192 -14.59 23.84 12.05
CA ALA A 192 -13.35 23.12 12.38
C ALA A 192 -13.45 21.63 12.00
N ALA A 193 -14.57 20.97 12.32
CA ALA A 193 -14.83 19.59 11.94
C ALA A 193 -14.81 19.41 10.41
N SER A 194 -15.41 20.35 9.67
CA SER A 194 -15.37 20.34 8.20
C SER A 194 -13.95 20.48 7.65
N ARG A 195 -13.11 21.37 8.20
CA ARG A 195 -11.70 21.50 7.77
C ARG A 195 -10.90 20.22 8.06
N THR A 196 -11.09 19.62 9.22
CA THR A 196 -10.44 18.35 9.57
C THR A 196 -10.87 17.23 8.61
N ALA A 197 -12.17 17.09 8.34
CA ALA A 197 -12.67 16.09 7.40
C ALA A 197 -12.09 16.30 5.98
N SER A 198 -12.05 17.55 5.48
CA SER A 198 -11.46 17.85 4.18
C SER A 198 -9.97 17.53 4.12
N TYR A 199 -9.22 17.84 5.19
CA TYR A 199 -7.80 17.51 5.29
C TYR A 199 -7.56 15.99 5.25
N LEU A 200 -8.30 15.22 6.04
CA LEU A 200 -8.16 13.76 6.08
C LEU A 200 -8.58 13.10 4.75
N GLN A 201 -9.56 13.66 4.06
CA GLN A 201 -9.92 13.23 2.71
C GLN A 201 -8.82 13.53 1.68
N GLU A 202 -8.15 14.69 1.79
CA GLU A 202 -7.03 15.04 0.93
C GLU A 202 -5.82 14.14 1.17
N GLU A 203 -5.47 13.88 2.44
CA GLU A 203 -4.42 12.92 2.81
C GLU A 203 -4.71 11.52 2.26
N ARG A 204 -5.96 11.05 2.34
CA ARG A 204 -6.36 9.79 1.71
C ARG A 204 -6.23 9.82 0.19
N THR A 205 -6.61 10.92 -0.46
CA THR A 205 -6.46 11.07 -1.93
C THR A 205 -5.00 10.97 -2.37
N ARG A 206 -4.03 11.37 -1.54
CA ARG A 206 -2.59 11.25 -1.86
C ARG A 206 -2.06 9.81 -1.89
N ARG A 207 -2.68 8.92 -1.12
CA ARG A 207 -2.33 7.49 -1.06
C ARG A 207 -3.26 6.58 -1.87
N GLU A 208 -4.34 7.14 -2.42
CA GLU A 208 -5.28 6.42 -3.28
C GLU A 208 -4.61 6.05 -4.60
N ILE A 209 -4.83 4.81 -5.02
CA ILE A 209 -4.39 4.34 -6.34
C ILE A 209 -5.40 4.83 -7.39
N ASP A 210 -4.93 5.48 -8.44
CA ASP A 210 -5.77 5.78 -9.59
C ASP A 210 -6.29 4.48 -10.22
N SER A 211 -7.61 4.44 -10.46
CA SER A 211 -8.25 3.23 -10.94
C SER A 211 -7.94 2.89 -12.40
N GLY A 212 -7.46 3.85 -13.21
CA GLY A 212 -7.30 3.69 -14.66
C GLY A 212 -8.62 3.58 -15.43
N LEU A 213 -9.76 3.79 -14.74
CA LEU A 213 -11.11 3.73 -15.30
C LEU A 213 -11.63 5.14 -15.60
N ASP A 214 -12.38 5.29 -16.70
CA ASP A 214 -12.98 6.57 -17.05
C ASP A 214 -14.07 6.95 -16.02
N GLY A 215 -14.25 8.24 -15.73
CA GLY A 215 -14.92 8.76 -14.52
C GLY A 215 -16.39 8.38 -14.23
N SER A 216 -17.07 7.60 -15.10
CA SER A 216 -18.39 7.02 -14.78
C SER A 216 -18.31 5.62 -14.15
N SER A 217 -17.16 4.95 -14.28
CA SER A 217 -16.90 3.59 -13.76
C SER A 217 -16.18 3.59 -12.40
N SER A 218 -15.72 4.74 -11.90
CA SER A 218 -14.88 4.85 -10.70
C SER A 218 -15.65 4.98 -9.37
N SER A 219 -16.99 5.05 -9.39
CA SER A 219 -17.77 5.69 -8.32
C SER A 219 -18.60 4.76 -7.41
N SER A 220 -18.32 3.46 -7.32
CA SER A 220 -19.19 2.52 -6.57
C SER A 220 -18.64 1.99 -5.24
N VAL A 221 -17.38 2.28 -4.88
CA VAL A 221 -16.79 1.78 -3.62
C VAL A 221 -16.87 2.86 -2.54
N SER A 222 -17.57 2.58 -1.43
CA SER A 222 -17.64 3.50 -0.30
C SER A 222 -16.26 3.67 0.34
N VAL A 223 -15.88 4.93 0.58
CA VAL A 223 -14.69 5.24 1.36
C VAL A 223 -15.08 5.29 2.84
N ASP A 224 -14.40 4.48 3.64
CA ASP A 224 -14.74 4.30 5.04
C ASP A 224 -14.04 5.34 5.92
N VAL A 225 -14.74 5.78 6.96
CA VAL A 225 -14.25 6.72 7.96
C VAL A 225 -14.27 6.03 9.31
N ASP A 226 -13.12 5.92 9.96
CA ASP A 226 -12.99 5.32 11.29
C ASP A 226 -13.59 6.24 12.36
N SER A 227 -13.83 5.68 13.54
CA SER A 227 -14.31 6.33 14.77
C SER A 227 -13.52 7.59 15.20
N ASP A 228 -12.25 7.70 14.81
CA ASP A 228 -11.40 8.88 15.06
C ASP A 228 -11.34 9.86 13.90
N GLY A 229 -12.18 9.66 12.87
CA GLY A 229 -12.29 10.54 11.70
C GLY A 229 -11.33 10.22 10.56
N GLN A 230 -10.38 9.28 10.75
CA GLN A 230 -9.43 8.91 9.70
C GLN A 230 -10.13 8.23 8.53
N VAL A 231 -9.77 8.65 7.31
CA VAL A 231 -10.42 8.20 6.07
C VAL A 231 -9.55 7.14 5.40
N GLY A 232 -10.10 5.95 5.14
CA GLY A 232 -9.37 4.87 4.46
C GLY A 232 -8.13 4.34 5.18
N ASN A 233 -8.08 4.47 6.50
CA ASN A 233 -7.01 3.95 7.35
C ASN A 233 -7.60 3.46 8.68
N PRO A 234 -8.29 2.30 8.69
CA PRO A 234 -8.91 1.78 9.89
C PRO A 234 -7.87 1.33 10.94
N LYS A 235 -8.19 1.45 12.23
CA LYS A 235 -7.42 0.86 13.34
C LYS A 235 -7.59 -0.65 13.43
N VAL A 236 -8.76 -1.14 13.02
CA VAL A 236 -9.11 -2.56 13.01
C VAL A 236 -10.02 -2.78 11.82
N TYR A 237 -9.74 -3.81 11.02
CA TYR A 237 -10.73 -4.30 10.06
C TYR A 237 -11.81 -5.05 10.83
N PRO A 238 -13.08 -4.59 10.82
CA PRO A 238 -14.16 -5.28 11.51
C PRO A 238 -14.18 -6.74 11.07
N THR A 239 -14.22 -7.66 12.03
CA THR A 239 -14.41 -9.08 11.70
C THR A 239 -15.80 -9.19 11.10
N GLN A 240 -15.86 -9.38 9.79
CA GLN A 240 -17.13 -9.66 9.14
C GLN A 240 -17.64 -10.97 9.74
N GLN A 241 -18.90 -11.01 10.19
CA GLN A 241 -19.53 -12.22 10.75
C GLN A 241 -19.83 -13.23 9.64
N CYS A 242 -18.92 -13.42 8.69
CA CYS A 242 -19.12 -14.34 7.59
C CYS A 242 -18.89 -15.76 8.10
N ALA A 243 -19.87 -16.61 7.84
CA ALA A 243 -19.72 -18.00 8.18
C ALA A 243 -18.59 -18.67 7.37
N SER A 244 -17.96 -19.70 7.96
CA SER A 244 -16.97 -20.50 7.27
C SER A 244 -17.53 -21.11 5.98
N LEU A 245 -16.90 -20.80 4.85
CA LEU A 245 -17.26 -21.34 3.53
C LEU A 245 -16.47 -22.61 3.26
N ASN A 246 -17.15 -23.65 2.77
CA ASN A 246 -16.48 -24.86 2.28
C ASN A 246 -16.33 -24.75 0.75
N TYR A 247 -15.09 -24.70 0.27
CA TYR A 247 -14.80 -24.54 -1.15
C TYR A 247 -14.61 -25.89 -1.84
N LEU A 248 -15.21 -26.05 -3.02
CA LEU A 248 -15.15 -27.27 -3.83
C LEU A 248 -14.78 -26.94 -5.27
N SER A 249 -13.97 -27.80 -5.89
CA SER A 249 -13.66 -27.83 -7.31
C SER A 249 -14.57 -28.86 -7.97
N LYS A 250 -15.58 -28.41 -8.70
CA LYS A 250 -16.61 -29.30 -9.26
C LYS A 250 -17.16 -28.76 -10.57
N ASN A 251 -17.37 -29.65 -11.54
CA ASN A 251 -17.95 -29.31 -12.85
C ASN A 251 -17.14 -28.21 -13.58
N GLY A 252 -15.81 -28.25 -13.44
CA GLY A 252 -14.92 -27.25 -14.02
C GLY A 252 -14.98 -25.86 -13.37
N SER A 253 -15.59 -25.73 -12.19
CA SER A 253 -15.77 -24.44 -11.50
C SER A 253 -15.41 -24.52 -10.01
N ILE A 254 -15.10 -23.38 -9.42
CA ILE A 254 -15.02 -23.24 -7.95
C ILE A 254 -16.42 -22.98 -7.41
N VAL A 255 -16.79 -23.71 -6.36
CA VAL A 255 -18.10 -23.61 -5.70
C VAL A 255 -17.89 -23.38 -4.21
N ALA A 256 -18.34 -22.23 -3.71
CA ALA A 256 -18.45 -21.97 -2.29
C ALA A 256 -19.76 -22.56 -1.75
N VAL A 257 -19.66 -23.41 -0.74
CA VAL A 257 -20.80 -23.99 -0.03
C VAL A 257 -20.97 -23.28 1.29
N LEU A 258 -22.08 -22.56 1.42
CA LEU A 258 -22.47 -21.83 2.62
C LEU A 258 -22.95 -22.81 3.72
N PRO A 259 -23.01 -22.39 4.99
CA PRO A 259 -23.51 -23.25 6.09
C PRO A 259 -24.92 -23.77 5.84
N ASN A 260 -25.78 -22.93 5.26
CA ASN A 260 -27.16 -23.27 4.86
C ASN A 260 -27.24 -24.21 3.63
N LYS A 261 -26.09 -24.73 3.16
CA LYS A 261 -25.93 -25.63 2.00
C LYS A 261 -26.23 -24.99 0.63
N THR A 262 -26.45 -23.69 0.59
CA THR A 262 -26.49 -22.95 -0.68
C THR A 262 -25.13 -23.02 -1.35
N LYS A 263 -25.15 -23.20 -2.68
CA LYS A 263 -23.94 -23.31 -3.50
C LYS A 263 -23.83 -22.07 -4.37
N VAL A 264 -22.70 -21.40 -4.28
CA VAL A 264 -22.39 -20.21 -5.08
C VAL A 264 -21.18 -20.54 -5.94
N THR A 265 -21.36 -20.54 -7.26
CA THR A 265 -20.26 -20.71 -8.20
C THR A 265 -19.47 -19.42 -8.31
N ILE A 266 -18.14 -19.51 -8.29
CA ILE A 266 -17.24 -18.36 -8.29
C ILE A 266 -16.17 -18.60 -9.35
N THR A 267 -15.91 -17.55 -10.13
CA THR A 267 -14.82 -17.52 -11.11
C THR A 267 -13.81 -16.48 -10.69
N ILE A 268 -12.53 -16.75 -10.94
CA ILE A 268 -11.42 -15.96 -10.42
C ILE A 268 -10.93 -14.94 -11.45
N LYS A 269 -11.10 -13.65 -11.15
CA LYS A 269 -10.31 -12.57 -11.74
C LYS A 269 -9.34 -12.11 -10.66
N GLY A 270 -8.18 -12.73 -10.62
CA GLY A 270 -7.20 -12.54 -9.55
C GLY A 270 -5.96 -11.76 -9.98
N ILE A 271 -5.20 -11.31 -8.99
CA ILE A 271 -3.83 -10.79 -9.16
C ILE A 271 -2.86 -11.56 -8.27
N ASN A 272 -1.58 -11.55 -8.62
CA ASN A 272 -0.49 -11.92 -7.71
C ASN A 272 0.05 -10.67 -7.01
N TRP A 273 0.16 -10.70 -5.68
CA TRP A 273 0.75 -9.62 -4.88
C TRP A 273 1.94 -10.18 -4.08
N PHE A 274 3.14 -10.01 -4.63
CA PHE A 274 4.34 -10.65 -4.11
C PHE A 274 5.15 -9.74 -3.17
N GLY A 275 6.08 -10.36 -2.43
CA GLY A 275 7.00 -9.75 -1.49
C GLY A 275 7.21 -10.62 -0.24
N MET A 276 6.15 -11.26 0.26
CA MET A 276 6.18 -12.06 1.50
C MET A 276 7.07 -13.30 1.41
N GLU A 277 7.27 -13.82 0.20
CA GLU A 277 8.14 -14.95 -0.12
C GLU A 277 9.63 -14.58 -0.13
N THR A 278 9.97 -13.29 -0.06
CA THR A 278 11.35 -12.79 -0.07
C THR A 278 11.86 -12.49 1.35
N GLY A 279 13.08 -11.98 1.44
CA GLY A 279 13.70 -11.55 2.71
C GLY A 279 13.03 -10.37 3.41
N VAL A 280 12.08 -9.70 2.74
CA VAL A 280 11.33 -8.59 3.35
C VAL A 280 10.12 -9.07 4.17
N ALA A 281 9.64 -10.28 3.91
CA ALA A 281 8.59 -10.96 4.68
C ALA A 281 7.24 -10.21 4.79
N VAL A 282 6.95 -9.29 3.86
CA VAL A 282 5.70 -8.52 3.73
C VAL A 282 5.42 -8.26 2.24
N PRO A 283 4.16 -8.16 1.77
CA PRO A 283 3.92 -7.77 0.39
C PRO A 283 4.48 -6.37 0.12
N LEU A 284 4.98 -6.12 -1.09
CA LEU A 284 5.51 -4.81 -1.45
C LEU A 284 4.39 -3.76 -1.59
N GLY A 285 4.77 -2.49 -1.59
CA GLY A 285 3.90 -1.34 -1.78
C GLY A 285 3.42 -0.63 -0.50
N LEU A 286 3.65 -1.20 0.70
CA LEU A 286 3.02 -0.72 1.94
C LEU A 286 3.74 0.46 2.64
N TRP A 287 4.80 1.02 2.04
CA TRP A 287 5.67 2.04 2.64
C TRP A 287 5.19 3.49 2.46
N THR A 288 3.89 3.69 2.16
CA THR A 288 3.31 4.98 1.73
C THR A 288 3.96 6.22 2.37
N ASN A 289 4.26 7.21 1.52
CA ASN A 289 4.84 8.50 1.89
C ASN A 289 4.34 9.59 0.93
N ASP A 290 4.92 10.79 1.00
CA ASP A 290 4.51 11.95 0.19
C ASP A 290 4.68 11.76 -1.33
N VAL A 291 5.43 10.74 -1.78
CA VAL A 291 5.83 10.55 -3.18
C VAL A 291 5.37 9.21 -3.75
N ASN A 292 5.45 8.12 -2.98
CA ASN A 292 5.14 6.78 -3.46
C ASN A 292 4.66 5.84 -2.35
N GLY A 293 4.23 4.65 -2.76
CA GLY A 293 3.71 3.63 -1.87
C GLY A 293 2.26 3.91 -1.47
N THR A 294 1.58 2.86 -1.06
CA THR A 294 0.17 2.87 -0.73
C THR A 294 -0.10 2.05 0.54
N THR A 295 -1.35 1.69 0.80
CA THR A 295 -1.78 0.92 1.97
C THR A 295 -2.52 -0.33 1.54
N ALA A 296 -2.63 -1.31 2.43
CA ALA A 296 -3.43 -2.52 2.18
C ALA A 296 -4.91 -2.17 1.91
N TYR A 297 -5.42 -1.09 2.53
CA TYR A 297 -6.77 -0.58 2.32
C TYR A 297 -6.97 -0.05 0.89
N GLU A 298 -6.03 0.76 0.39
CA GLU A 298 -6.13 1.35 -0.95
C GLU A 298 -5.89 0.31 -2.04
N ILE A 299 -5.02 -0.68 -1.81
CA ILE A 299 -4.88 -1.85 -2.69
C ILE A 299 -6.22 -2.61 -2.77
N ALA A 300 -6.81 -2.98 -1.63
CA ALA A 300 -8.10 -3.68 -1.64
C ALA A 300 -9.20 -2.86 -2.34
N THR A 301 -9.20 -1.53 -2.15
CA THR A 301 -10.15 -0.62 -2.81
C THR A 301 -9.93 -0.57 -4.33
N PHE A 302 -8.68 -0.49 -4.79
CA PHE A 302 -8.31 -0.54 -6.21
C PHE A 302 -8.75 -1.85 -6.87
N LEU A 303 -8.54 -2.99 -6.20
CA LEU A 303 -8.96 -4.30 -6.68
C LEU A 303 -10.48 -4.37 -6.85
N VAL A 304 -11.25 -3.87 -5.88
CA VAL A 304 -12.72 -3.82 -5.99
C VAL A 304 -13.17 -2.95 -7.16
N LYS A 305 -12.61 -1.74 -7.31
CA LYS A 305 -12.94 -0.83 -8.43
C LYS A 305 -12.71 -1.50 -9.79
N ASN A 306 -11.66 -2.31 -9.90
CA ASN A 306 -11.30 -3.05 -11.12
C ASN A 306 -11.85 -4.49 -11.16
N LYS A 307 -12.78 -4.85 -10.27
CA LYS A 307 -13.43 -6.18 -10.18
C LYS A 307 -12.48 -7.36 -10.00
N PHE A 308 -11.27 -7.14 -9.52
CA PHE A 308 -10.40 -8.23 -9.09
C PHE A 308 -10.94 -8.79 -7.78
N ASN A 309 -11.37 -10.06 -7.79
CA ASN A 309 -12.06 -10.69 -6.67
C ASN A 309 -11.17 -11.66 -5.87
N ALA A 310 -9.90 -11.82 -6.25
CA ALA A 310 -8.97 -12.70 -5.57
C ALA A 310 -7.52 -12.18 -5.60
N VAL A 311 -6.74 -12.55 -4.60
CA VAL A 311 -5.30 -12.29 -4.50
C VAL A 311 -4.60 -13.61 -4.22
N ARG A 312 -3.62 -13.95 -5.07
CA ARG A 312 -2.62 -14.99 -4.78
C ARG A 312 -1.46 -14.33 -4.03
N LEU A 313 -1.18 -14.82 -2.83
CA LEU A 313 -0.12 -14.34 -1.93
C LEU A 313 1.02 -15.36 -1.88
N PRO A 314 2.11 -15.12 -2.63
CA PRO A 314 3.36 -15.86 -2.47
C PRO A 314 3.88 -15.79 -1.04
N VAL A 315 4.23 -16.94 -0.44
CA VAL A 315 4.85 -17.05 0.90
C VAL A 315 6.10 -17.93 0.88
N CYS A 316 6.94 -17.77 1.90
CA CYS A 316 8.20 -18.51 2.04
C CYS A 316 8.11 -19.54 3.18
N ILE A 317 8.50 -20.79 2.89
CA ILE A 317 8.49 -21.89 3.86
C ILE A 317 9.39 -21.58 5.05
N GLN A 318 10.63 -21.17 4.81
CA GLN A 318 11.56 -20.81 5.89
C GLN A 318 11.05 -19.65 6.75
N ASN A 319 10.41 -18.63 6.16
CA ASN A 319 9.83 -17.53 6.93
C ASN A 319 8.64 -17.96 7.79
N ILE A 320 7.82 -18.92 7.31
CA ILE A 320 6.74 -19.51 8.11
C ILE A 320 7.32 -20.27 9.32
N LEU A 321 8.33 -21.12 9.08
CA LEU A 321 8.94 -21.94 10.12
C LEU A 321 9.64 -21.11 11.19
N ASN A 322 10.37 -20.08 10.77
CA ASN A 322 11.06 -19.17 11.67
C ASN A 322 10.14 -18.09 12.26
N ASN A 323 8.92 -17.98 11.74
CA ASN A 323 7.99 -16.89 12.01
C ASN A 323 8.64 -15.51 11.87
N THR A 324 9.44 -15.33 10.81
CA THR A 324 10.28 -14.14 10.55
C THR A 324 9.43 -12.87 10.55
N ALA A 325 9.76 -11.90 11.40
CA ALA A 325 9.09 -10.61 11.39
C ALA A 325 9.36 -9.84 10.08
N PRO A 326 8.35 -9.12 9.55
CA PRO A 326 8.52 -8.33 8.34
C PRO A 326 9.50 -7.17 8.54
N GLN A 327 10.11 -6.72 7.45
CA GLN A 327 10.92 -5.51 7.47
C GLN A 327 10.04 -4.27 7.65
N LEU A 328 9.99 -3.74 8.86
CA LEU A 328 9.16 -2.57 9.21
C LEU A 328 9.48 -1.32 8.38
N SER A 329 10.71 -1.17 7.87
CA SER A 329 11.08 -0.05 7.00
C SER A 329 10.32 -0.02 5.67
N LEU A 330 9.67 -1.12 5.29
CA LEU A 330 8.86 -1.22 4.07
C LEU A 330 7.35 -1.10 4.36
N VAL A 331 6.98 -0.73 5.58
CA VAL A 331 5.58 -0.51 5.95
C VAL A 331 5.43 0.80 6.72
N ASN A 332 4.61 1.71 6.20
CA ASN A 332 4.19 2.86 6.98
C ASN A 332 3.08 2.42 7.95
N VAL A 333 3.45 2.14 9.19
CA VAL A 333 2.54 1.69 10.26
C VAL A 333 1.51 2.74 10.67
N ALA A 334 1.80 4.03 10.48
CA ALA A 334 0.85 5.09 10.78
C ALA A 334 -0.29 5.15 9.76
N GLU A 335 -0.01 4.74 8.53
CA GLU A 335 -0.99 4.64 7.43
C GLU A 335 -1.57 3.23 7.23
N ASN A 336 -1.01 2.23 7.92
CA ASN A 336 -1.50 0.86 7.96
C ASN A 336 -1.79 0.41 9.40
N ARG A 337 -2.61 1.20 10.12
CA ARG A 337 -2.79 1.07 11.58
C ARG A 337 -3.37 -0.27 12.03
N ALA A 338 -4.13 -0.93 11.17
CA ALA A 338 -4.74 -2.22 11.44
C ALA A 338 -3.80 -3.43 11.21
N LEU A 339 -2.59 -3.23 10.67
CA LEU A 339 -1.68 -4.34 10.41
C LEU A 339 -0.88 -4.72 11.66
N ASP A 340 -0.95 -5.99 12.05
CA ASP A 340 -0.10 -6.57 13.09
C ASP A 340 1.18 -7.15 12.47
N LEU A 341 2.25 -6.36 12.54
CA LEU A 341 3.57 -6.68 11.99
C LEU A 341 4.49 -7.38 13.00
N THR A 342 3.95 -7.96 14.08
CA THR A 342 4.76 -8.60 15.14
C THR A 342 5.62 -9.75 14.59
N ASN A 343 5.05 -10.58 13.72
CA ASN A 343 5.73 -11.72 13.10
C ASN A 343 5.09 -12.10 11.76
N TYR A 344 5.64 -13.13 11.10
CA TYR A 344 5.18 -13.57 9.78
C TYR A 344 3.68 -13.92 9.76
N ILE A 345 3.24 -14.72 10.74
CA ILE A 345 1.87 -15.21 10.80
C ILE A 345 0.88 -14.08 11.11
N THR A 346 1.18 -13.19 12.06
CA THR A 346 0.29 -12.05 12.36
C THR A 346 0.20 -11.07 11.20
N THR A 347 1.30 -10.91 10.45
CA THR A 347 1.34 -10.09 9.24
C THR A 347 0.43 -10.69 8.18
N LEU A 348 0.57 -11.98 7.88
CA LEU A 348 -0.29 -12.70 6.94
C LEU A 348 -1.77 -12.61 7.35
N GLN A 349 -2.07 -12.86 8.63
CA GLN A 349 -3.42 -12.73 9.17
C GLN A 349 -4.03 -11.34 8.96
N SER A 350 -3.23 -10.28 9.14
CA SER A 350 -3.69 -8.90 8.99
C SER A 350 -3.96 -8.55 7.53
N ILE A 351 -3.09 -8.99 6.61
CA ILE A 351 -3.30 -8.82 5.16
C ILE A 351 -4.55 -9.57 4.70
N VAL A 352 -4.74 -10.82 5.15
CA VAL A 352 -5.94 -11.60 4.83
C VAL A 352 -7.20 -10.88 5.31
N LYS A 353 -7.20 -10.32 6.53
CA LYS A 353 -8.32 -9.53 7.06
C LYS A 353 -8.58 -8.25 6.28
N ALA A 354 -7.54 -7.55 5.84
CA ALA A 354 -7.67 -6.36 4.99
C ALA A 354 -8.39 -6.68 3.66
N LEU A 355 -8.05 -7.83 3.06
CA LEU A 355 -8.70 -8.32 1.83
C LEU A 355 -10.12 -8.85 2.10
N ALA A 356 -10.32 -9.56 3.22
CA ALA A 356 -11.62 -10.08 3.65
C ALA A 356 -12.64 -8.96 3.83
N TYR A 357 -12.21 -7.81 4.36
CA TYR A 357 -13.05 -6.62 4.54
C TYR A 357 -13.71 -6.11 3.24
N ARG A 358 -13.13 -6.45 2.08
CA ARG A 358 -13.67 -6.16 0.75
C ARG A 358 -14.15 -7.42 0.01
N ASN A 359 -14.34 -8.53 0.72
CA ASN A 359 -14.80 -9.82 0.20
C ASN A 359 -13.87 -10.39 -0.90
N ILE A 360 -12.58 -10.04 -0.85
CA ILE A 360 -11.58 -10.50 -1.80
C ILE A 360 -11.05 -11.86 -1.31
N ALA A 361 -11.09 -12.86 -2.18
CA ALA A 361 -10.58 -14.19 -1.91
C ALA A 361 -9.05 -14.18 -1.79
N VAL A 362 -8.50 -15.09 -1.00
CA VAL A 362 -7.05 -15.27 -0.86
C VAL A 362 -6.67 -16.70 -1.21
N LEU A 363 -5.67 -16.84 -2.07
CA LEU A 363 -4.94 -18.09 -2.29
C LEU A 363 -3.53 -17.93 -1.74
N ILE A 364 -3.14 -18.76 -0.77
CA ILE A 364 -1.79 -18.73 -0.22
C ILE A 364 -0.91 -19.63 -1.08
N SER A 365 0.10 -19.08 -1.74
CA SER A 365 1.01 -19.82 -2.61
C SER A 365 2.30 -20.15 -1.87
N LEU A 366 2.58 -21.45 -1.69
CA LEU A 366 3.83 -21.93 -1.12
C LEU A 366 4.95 -21.74 -2.15
N HIS A 367 5.49 -20.53 -2.19
CA HIS A 367 6.18 -20.00 -3.36
C HIS A 367 7.67 -20.31 -3.34
N THR A 368 8.34 -20.00 -2.22
CA THR A 368 9.78 -20.22 -2.05
C THR A 368 10.09 -21.14 -0.87
N LEU A 369 11.15 -21.95 -1.01
CA LEU A 369 11.69 -22.73 0.11
C LEU A 369 12.43 -21.82 1.09
N THR A 370 13.26 -20.91 0.56
CA THR A 370 14.01 -19.92 1.33
C THR A 370 13.76 -18.51 0.76
N PRO A 371 14.09 -17.43 1.49
CA PRO A 371 13.87 -16.06 1.01
C PRO A 371 14.58 -15.69 -0.30
N THR A 372 15.50 -16.52 -0.78
CA THR A 372 16.30 -16.31 -1.99
C THR A 372 16.13 -17.42 -3.03
N THR A 373 15.40 -18.49 -2.73
CA THR A 373 15.34 -19.67 -3.59
C THR A 373 13.94 -20.26 -3.64
N SER A 374 13.34 -20.25 -4.83
CA SER A 374 12.03 -20.87 -5.10
C SER A 374 12.03 -22.37 -4.80
N GLY A 375 13.08 -23.06 -5.26
CA GLY A 375 13.22 -24.53 -5.22
C GLY A 375 12.45 -25.19 -6.37
N GLY A 376 13.12 -26.02 -7.17
CA GLY A 376 12.48 -26.77 -8.28
C GLY A 376 11.61 -27.94 -7.82
N SER A 377 11.67 -28.26 -6.53
CA SER A 377 10.92 -29.28 -5.81
C SER A 377 10.27 -28.65 -4.57
N TRP A 378 9.30 -29.32 -3.94
CA TRP A 378 8.67 -28.84 -2.70
C TRP A 378 9.53 -29.05 -1.44
N TYR A 379 10.72 -29.62 -1.57
CA TYR A 379 11.71 -29.76 -0.50
C TYR A 379 13.12 -29.73 -1.09
N ASP A 380 14.10 -29.36 -0.28
CA ASP A 380 15.51 -29.43 -0.63
C ASP A 380 16.36 -29.49 0.64
N GLU A 381 16.89 -30.67 0.94
CA GLU A 381 17.73 -30.92 2.11
C GLU A 381 19.01 -30.08 2.08
N SER A 382 19.52 -29.71 0.90
CA SER A 382 20.71 -28.87 0.76
C SER A 382 20.46 -27.41 1.16
N LEU A 383 19.20 -26.96 1.07
CA LEU A 383 18.73 -25.66 1.55
C LEU A 383 18.25 -25.73 3.02
N GLY A 384 18.29 -26.92 3.64
CA GLY A 384 17.82 -27.15 5.00
C GLY A 384 16.30 -27.18 5.13
N ILE A 385 15.57 -27.51 4.05
CA ILE A 385 14.12 -27.67 4.05
C ILE A 385 13.78 -29.12 3.71
N SER A 386 13.51 -29.92 4.74
CA SER A 386 13.05 -31.30 4.56
C SER A 386 11.56 -31.35 4.16
N LYS A 387 11.09 -32.54 3.77
CA LYS A 387 9.65 -32.78 3.56
C LYS A 387 8.83 -32.48 4.83
N ASP A 388 9.35 -32.86 5.99
CA ASP A 388 8.66 -32.66 7.27
C ASP A 388 8.62 -31.18 7.65
N ASP A 389 9.66 -30.40 7.33
CA ASP A 389 9.68 -28.95 7.51
C ASP A 389 8.61 -28.29 6.65
N PHE A 390 8.50 -28.66 5.36
CA PHE A 390 7.46 -28.13 4.49
C PHE A 390 6.04 -28.45 5.02
N LEU A 391 5.81 -29.68 5.49
CA LEU A 391 4.53 -30.07 6.09
C LEU A 391 4.28 -29.36 7.44
N THR A 392 5.32 -29.02 8.19
CA THR A 392 5.21 -28.22 9.42
C THR A 392 4.82 -26.77 9.11
N ALA A 393 5.28 -26.22 7.98
CA ALA A 393 4.79 -24.92 7.51
C ALA A 393 3.30 -24.97 7.16
N VAL A 394 2.84 -26.04 6.48
CA VAL A 394 1.41 -26.28 6.19
C VAL A 394 0.58 -26.39 7.46
N ASP A 395 1.06 -27.11 8.48
CA ASP A 395 0.42 -27.18 9.79
C ASP A 395 0.33 -25.80 10.46
N THR A 396 1.40 -25.02 10.37
CA THR A 396 1.46 -23.67 10.95
C THR A 396 0.43 -22.76 10.30
N LEU A 397 0.29 -22.80 8.97
CA LEU A 397 -0.73 -22.04 8.25
C LEU A 397 -2.14 -22.48 8.65
N THR A 398 -2.45 -23.77 8.53
CA THR A 398 -3.82 -24.28 8.82
C THR A 398 -4.22 -24.05 10.28
N LYS A 399 -3.31 -24.25 11.24
CA LYS A 399 -3.56 -23.97 12.67
C LYS A 399 -3.93 -22.51 12.94
N ASN A 400 -3.29 -21.57 12.23
CA ASN A 400 -3.46 -20.13 12.49
C ASN A 400 -4.51 -19.46 11.60
N LEU A 401 -4.91 -20.10 10.49
CA LEU A 401 -5.75 -19.49 9.46
C LEU A 401 -7.05 -20.25 9.18
N CYS A 402 -7.24 -21.46 9.71
CA CYS A 402 -8.52 -22.17 9.57
C CYS A 402 -9.53 -21.70 10.63
N SER A 403 -10.14 -20.53 10.42
CA SER A 403 -11.23 -20.02 11.26
C SER A 403 -12.12 -19.05 10.48
N GLU A 404 -13.28 -18.69 11.05
CA GLU A 404 -14.20 -17.71 10.49
C GLU A 404 -13.57 -16.33 10.29
N ALA A 405 -12.54 -15.98 11.07
CA ALA A 405 -11.82 -14.73 10.91
C ALA A 405 -11.04 -14.61 9.58
N TYR A 406 -10.80 -15.74 8.90
CA TYR A 406 -10.07 -15.84 7.63
C TYR A 406 -10.89 -16.63 6.59
N TRP A 407 -12.21 -16.47 6.64
CA TRP A 407 -13.18 -17.17 5.80
C TRP A 407 -12.91 -17.04 4.29
N ASN A 408 -12.23 -15.97 3.87
CA ASN A 408 -11.91 -15.65 2.48
C ASN A 408 -10.72 -16.44 1.90
N ILE A 409 -10.04 -17.29 2.69
CA ILE A 409 -8.97 -18.16 2.19
C ILE A 409 -9.57 -19.36 1.43
N LEU A 410 -9.25 -19.47 0.15
CA LEU A 410 -9.66 -20.59 -0.71
C LEU A 410 -8.90 -21.89 -0.39
N GLY A 411 -7.65 -21.74 0.01
CA GLY A 411 -6.77 -22.85 0.37
C GLY A 411 -5.30 -22.55 0.07
N LEU A 412 -4.57 -23.60 -0.24
CA LEU A 412 -3.15 -23.52 -0.56
C LEU A 412 -2.91 -23.88 -2.03
N ASP A 413 -2.11 -23.06 -2.67
CA ASP A 413 -1.34 -23.48 -3.83
C ASP A 413 -0.09 -24.21 -3.33
N VAL A 414 -0.07 -25.52 -3.60
CA VAL A 414 0.69 -26.51 -2.83
C VAL A 414 2.19 -26.41 -3.07
N LYS A 415 2.63 -25.87 -4.21
CA LYS A 415 4.02 -25.50 -4.51
C LYS A 415 4.06 -24.73 -5.82
N ASN A 416 4.67 -23.56 -5.79
CA ASN A 416 4.95 -22.76 -6.98
C ASN A 416 5.97 -23.42 -7.90
N GLU A 417 5.67 -23.49 -9.19
CA GLU A 417 6.57 -23.81 -10.29
C GLU A 417 7.52 -25.00 -10.07
N PRO A 418 7.03 -26.23 -9.81
CA PRO A 418 7.89 -27.41 -9.77
C PRO A 418 8.58 -27.63 -11.14
N SER A 419 9.89 -27.41 -11.20
CA SER A 419 10.67 -27.48 -12.44
C SER A 419 11.65 -28.66 -12.48
N GLU A 420 11.95 -29.25 -11.33
CA GLU A 420 12.93 -30.34 -11.18
C GLU A 420 12.28 -31.66 -10.76
N MET A 421 10.95 -31.74 -10.78
CA MET A 421 10.18 -32.95 -10.46
C MET A 421 9.50 -33.53 -11.69
N THR A 422 9.41 -34.86 -11.73
CA THR A 422 8.50 -35.52 -12.68
C THR A 422 7.06 -35.26 -12.27
N TRP A 423 6.10 -35.29 -13.21
CA TRP A 423 4.68 -35.18 -12.86
C TRP A 423 4.27 -36.25 -11.83
N SER A 424 4.78 -37.47 -11.96
CA SER A 424 4.44 -38.56 -11.04
C SER A 424 4.88 -38.25 -9.62
N ASP A 425 6.12 -37.78 -9.43
CA ASP A 425 6.65 -37.46 -8.11
C ASP A 425 5.97 -36.24 -7.50
N PHE A 426 5.69 -35.22 -8.33
CA PHE A 426 4.98 -34.04 -7.86
C PHE A 426 3.52 -34.35 -7.51
N ALA A 427 2.82 -35.18 -8.28
CA ALA A 427 1.46 -35.62 -7.96
C ALA A 427 1.38 -36.31 -6.59
N ASP A 428 2.34 -37.17 -6.25
CA ASP A 428 2.42 -37.80 -4.91
C ASP A 428 2.71 -36.77 -3.81
N GLY A 429 3.58 -35.80 -4.10
CA GLY A 429 3.84 -34.65 -3.23
C GLY A 429 2.57 -33.82 -2.98
N ALA A 430 1.83 -33.49 -4.03
CA ALA A 430 0.58 -32.74 -3.96
C ALA A 430 -0.50 -33.49 -3.17
N VAL A 431 -0.61 -34.82 -3.32
CA VAL A 431 -1.49 -35.64 -2.46
C VAL A 431 -1.06 -35.55 -0.99
N THR A 432 0.24 -35.63 -0.72
CA THR A 432 0.80 -35.56 0.64
C THR A 432 0.51 -34.21 1.29
N ILE A 433 0.85 -33.11 0.61
CA ILE A 433 0.65 -31.74 1.08
C ILE A 433 -0.85 -31.43 1.22
N GLY A 434 -1.65 -31.75 0.20
CA GLY A 434 -3.09 -31.52 0.20
C GLY A 434 -3.81 -32.30 1.29
N THR A 435 -3.41 -33.56 1.54
CA THR A 435 -3.97 -34.36 2.65
C THR A 435 -3.61 -33.76 4.00
N ARG A 436 -2.37 -33.27 4.17
CA ARG A 436 -1.94 -32.59 5.39
C ARG A 436 -2.73 -31.31 5.63
N MET A 437 -2.90 -30.50 4.59
CA MET A 437 -3.70 -29.28 4.60
C MET A 437 -5.15 -29.58 5.00
N LEU A 438 -5.80 -30.56 4.36
CA LEU A 438 -7.20 -30.89 4.65
C LEU A 438 -7.42 -31.44 6.06
N LYS A 439 -6.40 -32.07 6.66
CA LYS A 439 -6.44 -32.48 8.08
C LYS A 439 -6.48 -31.27 9.02
N GLY A 440 -5.78 -30.19 8.67
CA GLY A 440 -5.81 -28.94 9.43
C GLY A 440 -7.02 -28.06 9.10
N CYS A 441 -7.46 -28.06 7.84
CA CYS A 441 -8.60 -27.29 7.37
C CYS A 441 -9.38 -27.99 6.24
N SER A 442 -10.49 -28.65 6.58
CA SER A 442 -11.31 -29.39 5.61
C SER A 442 -12.05 -28.50 4.60
N ASN A 443 -12.16 -27.20 4.87
CA ASN A 443 -12.88 -26.24 4.04
C ASN A 443 -12.07 -25.76 2.82
N TRP A 444 -10.74 -25.87 2.89
CA TRP A 444 -9.82 -25.41 1.84
C TRP A 444 -9.78 -26.35 0.63
N MET A 445 -9.18 -25.87 -0.47
CA MET A 445 -8.84 -26.61 -1.68
C MET A 445 -7.33 -26.59 -1.91
N ALA A 446 -6.82 -27.65 -2.56
CA ALA A 446 -5.43 -27.72 -3.01
C ALA A 446 -5.38 -27.25 -4.48
N PHE A 447 -4.68 -26.15 -4.72
CA PHE A 447 -4.33 -25.69 -6.06
C PHE A 447 -3.03 -26.38 -6.45
N VAL A 448 -3.05 -27.13 -7.55
CA VAL A 448 -1.96 -27.99 -8.00
C VAL A 448 -1.50 -27.51 -9.36
N GLU A 449 -0.31 -26.91 -9.39
CA GLU A 449 0.35 -26.49 -10.62
C GLU A 449 0.83 -27.69 -11.46
N GLY A 450 1.42 -27.40 -12.62
CA GLY A 450 2.08 -28.39 -13.48
C GLY A 450 3.58 -28.57 -13.17
N THR A 451 4.25 -29.33 -14.03
CA THR A 451 5.72 -29.49 -14.01
C THR A 451 6.33 -29.00 -15.32
N ASN A 452 7.66 -28.90 -15.43
CA ASN A 452 8.36 -28.68 -16.71
C ASN A 452 9.24 -29.89 -17.06
N GLN A 453 8.61 -31.04 -17.25
CA GLN A 453 9.36 -32.27 -17.47
C GLN A 453 9.70 -32.47 -18.95
N GLY A 454 10.81 -31.86 -19.36
CA GLY A 454 11.43 -32.13 -20.66
C GLY A 454 10.69 -31.54 -21.86
N THR A 455 10.98 -32.09 -23.04
CA THR A 455 10.41 -31.62 -24.29
C THR A 455 9.14 -32.38 -24.66
N HIS A 456 8.11 -31.66 -25.05
CA HIS A 456 6.82 -32.17 -25.52
C HIS A 456 6.70 -31.94 -27.03
N THR A 457 6.13 -32.91 -27.74
CA THR A 457 5.80 -32.77 -29.16
C THR A 457 4.29 -32.73 -29.32
N ALA A 458 3.78 -31.63 -29.87
CA ALA A 458 2.37 -31.47 -30.19
C ALA A 458 2.18 -30.85 -31.57
N THR A 459 1.00 -31.06 -32.17
CA THR A 459 0.60 -30.37 -33.38
C THR A 459 0.13 -28.96 -33.02
N ILE A 460 0.94 -27.96 -33.33
CA ILE A 460 0.69 -26.55 -33.05
C ILE A 460 0.56 -25.81 -34.37
N ASN A 461 -0.61 -25.21 -34.61
CA ASN A 461 -1.00 -24.58 -35.88
C ASN A 461 -0.74 -25.49 -37.10
N GLY A 462 -1.14 -26.77 -36.99
CA GLY A 462 -0.99 -27.77 -38.06
C GLY A 462 0.44 -28.31 -38.28
N VAL A 463 1.41 -27.90 -37.46
CA VAL A 463 2.81 -28.34 -37.55
C VAL A 463 3.21 -29.06 -36.27
N ASN A 464 3.87 -30.22 -36.38
CA ASN A 464 4.44 -30.87 -35.22
C ASN A 464 5.65 -30.07 -34.73
N GLN A 465 5.53 -29.51 -33.53
CA GLN A 465 6.59 -28.73 -32.89
C GLN A 465 6.99 -29.39 -31.58
N THR A 466 8.28 -29.28 -31.26
CA THR A 466 8.82 -29.73 -29.98
C THR A 466 9.14 -28.51 -29.12
N TYR A 467 8.65 -28.50 -27.89
CA TYR A 467 8.77 -27.36 -26.98
C TYR A 467 8.88 -27.83 -25.52
N ASN A 468 9.30 -26.95 -24.61
CA ASN A 468 9.25 -27.23 -23.17
C ASN A 468 8.07 -26.50 -22.55
N ASP A 469 7.45 -27.12 -21.55
CA ASP A 469 6.39 -26.48 -20.78
C ASP A 469 6.93 -25.26 -20.01
N TRP A 470 6.02 -24.40 -19.56
CA TRP A 470 6.37 -23.41 -18.55
C TRP A 470 6.62 -24.13 -17.22
N TRP A 471 7.48 -23.57 -16.35
CA TRP A 471 7.50 -24.04 -14.97
C TRP A 471 6.11 -23.87 -14.37
N GLY A 472 5.60 -24.89 -13.67
CA GLY A 472 4.21 -24.88 -13.21
C GLY A 472 3.16 -25.07 -14.32
N GLY A 473 3.51 -25.26 -15.59
CA GLY A 473 2.56 -25.29 -16.71
C GLY A 473 2.13 -26.69 -17.19
N GLY A 474 3.03 -27.67 -17.14
CA GLY A 474 2.81 -29.00 -17.73
C GLY A 474 1.93 -29.91 -16.89
N LEU A 475 0.67 -30.08 -17.31
CA LEU A 475 -0.34 -30.93 -16.66
C LEU A 475 -0.73 -32.16 -17.50
N GLN A 476 -0.01 -32.48 -18.57
CA GLN A 476 -0.31 -33.61 -19.46
C GLN A 476 -0.34 -34.96 -18.72
N GLY A 477 0.48 -35.08 -17.66
CA GLY A 477 0.54 -36.28 -16.83
C GLY A 477 -0.74 -36.59 -16.04
N VAL A 478 -1.63 -35.59 -15.84
CA VAL A 478 -2.93 -35.74 -15.15
C VAL A 478 -3.78 -36.83 -15.80
N LYS A 479 -3.74 -36.98 -17.14
CA LYS A 479 -4.46 -38.05 -17.87
C LYS A 479 -4.17 -39.45 -17.33
N THR A 480 -2.96 -39.67 -16.84
CA THR A 480 -2.50 -40.98 -16.38
C THR A 480 -2.46 -41.09 -14.87
N LYS A 481 -2.17 -39.98 -14.18
CA LYS A 481 -2.07 -39.91 -12.73
C LYS A 481 -2.70 -38.60 -12.23
N PRO A 482 -4.03 -38.55 -12.11
CA PRO A 482 -4.68 -37.40 -11.49
C PRO A 482 -4.35 -37.33 -10.00
N VAL A 483 -4.39 -36.14 -9.43
CA VAL A 483 -4.20 -35.94 -7.99
C VAL A 483 -5.54 -36.22 -7.32
N VAL A 484 -5.56 -37.20 -6.41
CA VAL A 484 -6.76 -37.62 -5.69
C VAL A 484 -6.51 -37.46 -4.20
N LEU A 485 -7.31 -36.61 -3.55
CA LEU A 485 -7.27 -36.38 -2.11
C LEU A 485 -8.32 -37.24 -1.40
N SER A 486 -8.19 -37.40 -0.09
CA SER A 486 -9.14 -38.16 0.75
C SER A 486 -10.54 -37.54 0.84
N VAL A 487 -10.67 -36.27 0.45
CA VAL A 487 -11.92 -35.55 0.37
C VAL A 487 -12.17 -35.17 -1.09
N ASP A 488 -13.30 -35.59 -1.63
CA ASP A 488 -13.67 -35.35 -3.02
C ASP A 488 -13.80 -33.86 -3.34
N ASN A 489 -13.56 -33.51 -4.61
CA ASN A 489 -13.75 -32.15 -5.15
C ASN A 489 -12.88 -31.10 -4.44
N LYS A 490 -11.67 -31.47 -4.00
CA LYS A 490 -10.72 -30.56 -3.33
C LYS A 490 -9.51 -30.15 -4.15
N VAL A 491 -9.40 -30.65 -5.39
CA VAL A 491 -8.26 -30.36 -6.28
C VAL A 491 -8.68 -29.36 -7.34
N VAL A 492 -7.98 -28.23 -7.40
CA VAL A 492 -8.02 -27.28 -8.51
C VAL A 492 -6.69 -27.39 -9.25
N TYR A 493 -6.71 -27.50 -10.58
CA TYR A 493 -5.47 -27.47 -11.35
C TYR A 493 -5.10 -26.02 -11.67
N ALA A 494 -3.86 -25.65 -11.36
CA ALA A 494 -3.42 -24.26 -11.34
C ALA A 494 -2.20 -23.98 -12.24
N PRO A 495 -2.28 -24.24 -13.57
CA PRO A 495 -1.12 -24.14 -14.43
C PRO A 495 -0.66 -22.69 -14.62
N HIS A 496 0.64 -22.53 -14.87
CA HIS A 496 1.22 -21.26 -15.32
C HIS A 496 1.32 -21.22 -16.84
N TYR A 497 1.10 -20.05 -17.44
CA TYR A 497 1.29 -19.84 -18.87
C TYR A 497 1.76 -18.43 -19.17
N TYR A 498 2.96 -18.33 -19.74
CA TYR A 498 3.63 -17.06 -19.98
C TYR A 498 3.74 -16.69 -21.46
N THR A 499 4.34 -15.53 -21.68
CA THR A 499 4.49 -14.88 -22.99
C THR A 499 5.96 -14.82 -23.40
N SER A 500 6.23 -14.28 -24.59
CA SER A 500 7.59 -14.03 -25.07
C SER A 500 8.44 -13.17 -24.14
N ALA A 501 7.83 -12.39 -23.22
CA ALA A 501 8.56 -11.57 -22.27
C ALA A 501 9.31 -12.38 -21.19
N VAL A 502 8.80 -13.57 -20.83
CA VAL A 502 9.48 -14.49 -19.90
C VAL A 502 10.46 -15.36 -20.67
N TYR A 503 10.04 -15.92 -21.80
CA TYR A 503 10.92 -16.64 -22.70
C TYR A 503 10.33 -16.66 -24.13
N PRO A 504 11.09 -16.31 -25.17
CA PRO A 504 10.61 -16.26 -26.55
C PRO A 504 10.53 -17.68 -27.14
N GLN A 505 9.51 -18.43 -26.72
CA GLN A 505 9.26 -19.80 -27.17
C GLN A 505 9.12 -19.85 -28.70
N PRO A 506 9.71 -20.86 -29.39
CA PRO A 506 9.72 -20.91 -30.86
C PRO A 506 8.32 -20.89 -31.48
N TYR A 507 7.33 -21.49 -30.82
CA TYR A 507 5.97 -21.58 -31.32
C TYR A 507 5.27 -20.22 -31.46
N PHE A 508 5.72 -19.16 -30.77
CA PHE A 508 5.17 -17.81 -30.93
C PHE A 508 5.59 -17.11 -32.22
N TYR A 509 6.49 -17.70 -33.00
CA TYR A 509 7.09 -17.07 -34.17
C TYR A 509 7.02 -18.00 -35.39
N ALA A 510 7.03 -17.40 -36.58
CA ALA A 510 7.24 -18.16 -37.81
C ALA A 510 8.69 -18.69 -37.87
N THR A 511 8.97 -19.65 -38.77
CA THR A 511 10.31 -20.25 -38.92
C THR A 511 11.42 -19.24 -39.21
N ASN A 512 11.09 -18.12 -39.88
CA ASN A 512 12.01 -17.01 -40.14
C ASN A 512 12.12 -16.03 -38.95
N LYS A 513 11.59 -16.40 -37.77
CA LYS A 513 11.50 -15.60 -36.53
C LYS A 513 10.65 -14.34 -36.63
N SER A 514 9.78 -14.21 -37.65
CA SER A 514 8.85 -13.08 -37.73
C SER A 514 7.61 -13.30 -36.86
N GLU A 515 7.02 -12.21 -36.36
CA GLU A 515 5.77 -12.24 -35.60
C GLU A 515 4.60 -12.78 -36.43
N LEU A 516 3.80 -13.63 -35.80
CA LEU A 516 2.63 -14.27 -36.41
C LEU A 516 1.47 -13.28 -36.68
N SER A 517 0.56 -13.70 -37.55
CA SER A 517 -0.74 -13.03 -37.72
C SER A 517 -1.60 -13.23 -36.46
N ASP A 518 -2.70 -12.47 -36.34
CA ASP A 518 -3.63 -12.63 -35.21
C ASP A 518 -4.26 -14.03 -35.17
N ALA A 519 -4.69 -14.54 -36.32
CA ALA A 519 -5.27 -15.88 -36.42
C ALA A 519 -4.26 -16.98 -36.05
N ASP A 520 -3.02 -16.88 -36.56
CA ASP A 520 -1.98 -17.85 -36.28
C ASP A 520 -1.55 -17.81 -34.80
N LEU A 521 -1.37 -16.62 -34.23
CA LEU A 521 -0.96 -16.50 -32.83
C LEU A 521 -2.05 -16.99 -31.88
N LEU A 522 -3.32 -16.65 -32.14
CA LEU A 522 -4.45 -17.20 -31.38
C LEU A 522 -4.50 -18.72 -31.47
N GLN A 523 -4.30 -19.29 -32.66
CA GLN A 523 -4.29 -20.74 -32.85
C GLN A 523 -3.14 -21.39 -32.08
N VAL A 524 -1.93 -20.82 -32.17
CA VAL A 524 -0.76 -21.28 -31.41
C VAL A 524 -1.06 -21.28 -29.91
N VAL A 525 -1.53 -20.16 -29.35
CA VAL A 525 -1.85 -20.03 -27.92
C VAL A 525 -2.93 -21.02 -27.50
N SER A 526 -3.94 -21.21 -28.34
CA SER A 526 -5.00 -22.20 -28.12
C SER A 526 -4.46 -23.64 -28.09
N ASP A 527 -3.60 -24.00 -29.03
CA ASP A 527 -3.06 -25.36 -29.17
C ASP A 527 -2.10 -25.69 -28.03
N THR A 528 -1.17 -24.78 -27.70
CA THR A 528 -0.21 -24.97 -26.60
C THR A 528 -0.91 -25.00 -25.26
N ALA A 529 -1.83 -24.08 -24.97
CA ALA A 529 -2.59 -24.09 -23.72
C ALA A 529 -3.45 -25.36 -23.60
N THR A 530 -4.09 -25.80 -24.69
CA THR A 530 -4.88 -27.04 -24.70
C THR A 530 -4.01 -28.27 -24.44
N ASP A 531 -2.85 -28.35 -25.08
CA ASP A 531 -1.93 -29.47 -24.93
C ASP A 531 -1.40 -29.56 -23.50
N MET A 532 -0.91 -28.43 -22.95
CA MET A 532 -0.37 -28.36 -21.58
C MET A 532 -1.41 -28.71 -20.52
N PHE A 533 -2.62 -28.13 -20.59
CA PHE A 533 -3.60 -28.24 -19.50
C PHE A 533 -5.07 -28.06 -19.90
N GLY A 534 -5.38 -27.34 -20.98
CA GLY A 534 -6.74 -26.93 -21.33
C GLY A 534 -7.69 -28.10 -21.62
N TYR A 535 -7.15 -29.29 -21.94
CA TYR A 535 -7.96 -30.51 -22.05
C TYR A 535 -8.69 -30.88 -20.76
N ILE A 536 -8.13 -30.57 -19.58
CA ILE A 536 -8.77 -30.82 -18.27
C ILE A 536 -10.06 -30.01 -18.15
N ALA A 537 -10.01 -28.74 -18.57
CA ALA A 537 -11.18 -27.87 -18.55
C ALA A 537 -12.28 -28.33 -19.53
N LYS A 538 -11.94 -29.10 -20.58
CA LYS A 538 -12.93 -29.68 -21.51
C LYS A 538 -13.66 -30.88 -20.92
N GLU A 539 -12.97 -31.69 -20.10
CA GLU A 539 -13.56 -32.83 -19.39
C GLU A 539 -14.52 -32.38 -18.28
N LYS A 540 -14.33 -31.17 -17.74
CA LYS A 540 -15.18 -30.52 -16.73
C LYS A 540 -15.23 -31.25 -15.38
N ASP A 541 -14.28 -32.11 -15.06
CA ASP A 541 -14.25 -32.78 -13.74
C ASP A 541 -13.71 -31.84 -12.65
N ALA A 542 -12.51 -31.31 -12.84
CA ALA A 542 -11.86 -30.36 -11.93
C ALA A 542 -11.81 -28.94 -12.54
N ALA A 543 -11.84 -27.92 -11.69
CA ALA A 543 -11.60 -26.54 -12.09
C ALA A 543 -10.15 -26.33 -12.54
N VAL A 544 -9.97 -25.52 -13.58
CA VAL A 544 -8.66 -25.01 -14.03
C VAL A 544 -8.64 -23.51 -13.79
N VAL A 545 -7.67 -23.04 -12.99
CA VAL A 545 -7.49 -21.61 -12.67
C VAL A 545 -6.03 -21.26 -12.92
N LEU A 546 -5.71 -20.38 -13.86
CA LEU A 546 -4.29 -20.06 -14.13
C LEU A 546 -3.62 -19.48 -12.87
N GLY A 547 -2.55 -20.12 -12.37
CA GLY A 547 -1.82 -19.69 -11.17
C GLY A 547 -1.05 -18.40 -11.42
N GLU A 548 -0.42 -18.30 -12.58
CA GLU A 548 0.24 -17.11 -13.11
C GLU A 548 0.08 -17.07 -14.63
N PHE A 549 -0.18 -15.87 -15.14
CA PHE A 549 -0.15 -15.59 -16.57
C PHE A 549 0.06 -14.10 -16.82
N ALA A 550 0.23 -13.73 -18.09
CA ALA A 550 0.56 -12.40 -18.63
C ALA A 550 2.07 -12.15 -18.75
N GLY A 551 2.47 -10.88 -18.82
CA GLY A 551 3.81 -10.46 -19.19
C GLY A 551 3.87 -8.95 -19.38
N LEU A 552 4.86 -8.47 -20.14
CA LEU A 552 4.84 -7.08 -20.63
C LEU A 552 3.57 -6.83 -21.43
N TYR A 553 2.90 -5.71 -21.17
CA TYR A 553 1.59 -5.43 -21.74
C TYR A 553 1.54 -4.05 -22.40
N ALA A 554 1.84 -2.99 -21.65
CA ALA A 554 1.95 -1.63 -22.14
C ALA A 554 3.31 -1.37 -22.81
N THR A 555 4.36 -2.06 -22.37
CA THR A 555 5.74 -1.81 -22.83
C THR A 555 6.24 -2.82 -23.87
N ASP A 556 5.35 -3.64 -24.43
CA ASP A 556 5.69 -4.60 -25.47
C ASP A 556 6.28 -3.89 -26.71
N ALA A 557 7.57 -4.15 -26.98
CA ALA A 557 8.31 -3.52 -28.08
C ALA A 557 8.21 -4.29 -29.40
N HIS A 558 7.45 -5.39 -29.43
CA HIS A 558 7.16 -6.10 -30.67
C HIS A 558 6.33 -5.22 -31.63
N PRO A 559 6.71 -5.11 -32.93
CA PRO A 559 5.93 -4.35 -33.92
C PRO A 559 4.44 -4.71 -34.02
N LYS A 560 4.08 -5.99 -33.87
CA LYS A 560 2.68 -6.44 -33.82
C LYS A 560 2.18 -6.67 -32.40
N LEU A 561 2.94 -6.34 -31.36
CA LEU A 561 2.59 -6.54 -29.95
C LEU A 561 2.35 -8.03 -29.60
N THR A 562 3.25 -8.93 -30.03
CA THR A 562 3.11 -10.39 -29.79
C THR A 562 3.00 -10.76 -28.31
N THR A 563 3.74 -10.11 -27.41
CA THR A 563 3.65 -10.39 -25.97
C THR A 563 2.27 -10.03 -25.43
N LYS A 564 1.81 -8.80 -25.71
CA LYS A 564 0.50 -8.30 -25.29
C LYS A 564 -0.63 -9.17 -25.88
N ARG A 565 -0.59 -9.44 -27.20
CA ARG A 565 -1.60 -10.25 -27.88
C ARG A 565 -1.64 -11.69 -27.36
N THR A 566 -0.51 -12.26 -26.95
CA THR A 566 -0.48 -13.60 -26.32
C THR A 566 -1.33 -13.61 -25.06
N THR A 567 -1.22 -12.59 -24.22
CA THR A 567 -2.08 -12.43 -23.04
C THR A 567 -3.56 -12.28 -23.43
N ASP A 568 -3.86 -11.43 -24.42
CA ASP A 568 -5.24 -11.24 -24.91
C ASP A 568 -5.85 -12.54 -25.41
N TYR A 569 -5.11 -13.31 -26.19
CA TYR A 569 -5.56 -14.58 -26.76
C TYR A 569 -5.67 -15.68 -25.72
N LEU A 570 -4.83 -15.69 -24.69
CA LEU A 570 -5.00 -16.60 -23.57
C LEU A 570 -6.29 -16.31 -22.79
N ILE A 571 -6.64 -15.04 -22.58
CA ILE A 571 -7.94 -14.66 -21.98
C ILE A 571 -9.11 -15.09 -22.88
N GLN A 572 -8.98 -14.96 -24.21
CA GLN A 572 -10.00 -15.46 -25.13
C GLN A 572 -10.15 -16.98 -25.05
N VAL A 573 -9.05 -17.73 -24.99
CA VAL A 573 -9.06 -19.20 -24.81
C VAL A 573 -9.69 -19.56 -23.47
N MET A 574 -9.36 -18.85 -22.38
CA MET A 574 -9.94 -19.02 -21.05
C MET A 574 -11.46 -18.89 -21.06
N LEU A 575 -11.98 -17.85 -21.72
CA LEU A 575 -13.42 -17.60 -21.87
C LEU A 575 -14.09 -18.67 -22.75
N ARG A 576 -13.46 -19.02 -23.87
CA ARG A 576 -13.98 -19.99 -24.85
C ARG A 576 -14.09 -21.40 -24.27
N ASP A 577 -13.04 -21.85 -23.58
CA ASP A 577 -12.95 -23.23 -23.07
C ASP A 577 -13.52 -23.37 -21.66
N GLY A 578 -13.92 -22.26 -21.04
CA GLY A 578 -14.62 -22.21 -19.75
C GLY A 578 -13.71 -22.62 -18.60
N TYR A 579 -12.56 -21.98 -18.49
CA TYR A 579 -11.69 -22.09 -17.32
C TYR A 579 -12.34 -21.35 -16.13
N ALA A 580 -11.99 -21.70 -14.91
CA ALA A 580 -12.49 -21.09 -13.69
C ALA A 580 -11.76 -19.77 -13.32
N GLY A 581 -11.02 -19.18 -14.27
CA GLY A 581 -10.36 -17.90 -14.13
C GLY A 581 -8.83 -17.98 -14.06
N GLY A 582 -8.20 -17.00 -13.42
CA GLY A 582 -6.76 -16.98 -13.22
C GLY A 582 -6.27 -15.78 -12.42
N PHE A 583 -4.99 -15.82 -12.02
CA PHE A 583 -4.29 -14.75 -11.34
C PHE A 583 -3.24 -14.13 -12.28
N MET A 584 -3.44 -12.87 -12.65
CA MET A 584 -2.49 -12.15 -13.49
C MET A 584 -1.22 -11.83 -12.69
N TRP A 585 -0.06 -12.14 -13.26
CA TRP A 585 1.24 -11.76 -12.74
C TRP A 585 1.68 -10.44 -13.39
N SER A 586 1.82 -9.33 -12.64
CA SER A 586 1.49 -9.16 -11.21
C SER A 586 0.96 -7.75 -10.90
N LEU A 587 0.46 -7.54 -9.68
CA LEU A 587 0.12 -6.21 -9.18
C LEU A 587 1.35 -5.30 -9.14
N ASN A 588 2.46 -5.86 -8.70
CA ASN A 588 3.72 -5.18 -8.40
C ASN A 588 4.44 -4.69 -9.67
N PRO A 589 4.87 -3.42 -9.72
CA PRO A 589 5.73 -2.91 -10.80
C PRO A 589 7.12 -3.57 -10.82
N GLU A 590 7.59 -4.10 -9.69
CA GLU A 590 8.93 -4.69 -9.56
C GLU A 590 9.10 -6.04 -10.28
N SER A 591 8.05 -6.58 -10.88
CA SER A 591 8.15 -7.82 -11.67
C SER A 591 9.00 -7.60 -12.91
N VAL A 592 10.17 -8.24 -12.96
CA VAL A 592 11.12 -8.12 -14.07
C VAL A 592 10.95 -9.26 -15.07
N TYR A 593 10.72 -8.90 -16.33
CA TYR A 593 10.71 -9.82 -17.46
C TYR A 593 12.06 -9.82 -18.19
N GLN A 594 12.42 -10.98 -18.74
CA GLN A 594 13.76 -11.24 -19.27
C GLN A 594 13.92 -10.88 -20.75
N TYR A 595 12.84 -10.64 -21.51
CA TYR A 595 12.92 -10.45 -22.96
C TYR A 595 11.99 -9.35 -23.49
N ASN A 596 12.49 -8.49 -24.39
CA ASN A 596 11.68 -7.54 -25.15
C ASN A 596 12.41 -6.99 -26.40
N PRO A 597 11.95 -7.24 -27.64
CA PRO A 597 10.93 -8.22 -28.00
C PRO A 597 11.44 -9.66 -27.78
N THR A 598 12.67 -9.97 -28.22
CA THR A 598 13.27 -11.32 -28.12
C THR A 598 14.71 -11.32 -27.62
N GLY A 599 15.32 -10.14 -27.43
CA GLY A 599 16.65 -10.00 -26.84
C GLY A 599 16.57 -10.04 -25.31
N PRO A 600 17.57 -10.64 -24.62
CA PRO A 600 17.58 -10.68 -23.16
C PRO A 600 17.80 -9.28 -22.57
N GLY A 601 17.18 -9.01 -21.44
CA GLY A 601 17.25 -7.74 -20.73
C GLY A 601 16.54 -7.78 -19.38
N SER A 602 16.24 -6.60 -18.85
CA SER A 602 15.48 -6.42 -17.61
C SER A 602 14.39 -5.40 -17.90
N TYR A 603 13.14 -5.86 -17.87
CA TYR A 603 11.97 -5.06 -18.22
C TYR A 603 10.96 -5.16 -17.08
N PRO A 604 10.98 -4.24 -16.10
CA PRO A 604 9.98 -4.22 -15.04
C PRO A 604 8.62 -3.77 -15.61
N GLU A 605 7.55 -4.49 -15.28
CA GLU A 605 6.19 -4.05 -15.54
C GLU A 605 5.20 -4.77 -14.62
N GLY A 606 4.24 -4.02 -14.08
CA GLY A 606 3.12 -4.54 -13.30
C GLY A 606 1.81 -3.86 -13.67
N LEU A 607 0.76 -4.23 -12.94
CA LEU A 607 -0.54 -3.58 -13.05
C LEU A 607 -0.52 -2.14 -12.49
N LEU A 608 0.41 -1.87 -11.57
CA LEU A 608 0.74 -0.53 -11.09
C LEU A 608 2.06 -0.05 -11.70
N GLU A 609 2.26 1.26 -11.71
CA GLU A 609 3.54 1.90 -12.03
C GLU A 609 4.43 1.96 -10.77
N ASP A 610 5.72 2.30 -10.95
CA ASP A 610 6.75 2.31 -9.89
C ASP A 610 6.39 3.14 -8.63
N ASP A 611 5.48 4.10 -8.74
CA ASP A 611 5.04 4.93 -7.63
C ASP A 611 4.02 4.24 -6.70
N TRP A 612 3.46 3.08 -7.10
CA TRP A 612 2.38 2.37 -6.40
C TRP A 612 1.07 3.17 -6.23
N LEU A 613 0.93 4.29 -6.93
CA LEU A 613 -0.22 5.20 -6.87
C LEU A 613 -0.88 5.36 -8.25
N THR A 614 -0.11 5.24 -9.32
CA THR A 614 -0.58 5.28 -10.69
C THR A 614 -0.81 3.87 -11.19
N SER A 615 -1.97 3.61 -11.79
CA SER A 615 -2.21 2.34 -12.46
C SER A 615 -1.64 2.34 -13.88
N ASN A 616 -1.09 1.20 -14.30
CA ASN A 616 -0.78 0.94 -15.70
C ASN A 616 -2.10 0.78 -16.45
N THR A 617 -2.64 1.90 -16.93
CA THR A 617 -4.00 1.98 -17.48
C THR A 617 -4.18 1.07 -18.70
N VAL A 618 -3.12 0.86 -19.51
CA VAL A 618 -3.19 -0.04 -20.67
C VAL A 618 -3.36 -1.48 -20.20
N PHE A 619 -2.61 -1.89 -19.18
CA PHE A 619 -2.69 -3.24 -18.60
C PHE A 619 -4.01 -3.47 -17.87
N VAL A 620 -4.46 -2.52 -17.03
CA VAL A 620 -5.77 -2.57 -16.36
C VAL A 620 -6.91 -2.72 -17.36
N LYS A 621 -6.92 -1.91 -18.43
CA LYS A 621 -7.95 -2.00 -19.49
C LYS A 621 -7.88 -3.33 -20.25
N GLY A 622 -6.68 -3.91 -20.41
CA GLY A 622 -6.51 -5.26 -20.94
C GLY A 622 -7.18 -6.33 -20.08
N MET A 623 -6.91 -6.31 -18.78
CA MET A 623 -7.46 -7.29 -17.84
C MET A 623 -8.96 -7.15 -17.64
N ALA A 624 -9.58 -6.03 -18.04
CA ALA A 624 -11.03 -5.89 -18.08
C ALA A 624 -11.71 -6.89 -19.03
N ALA A 625 -11.00 -7.52 -19.98
CA ALA A 625 -11.55 -8.61 -20.78
C ALA A 625 -12.01 -9.81 -19.93
N MET A 626 -11.41 -10.03 -18.76
CA MET A 626 -11.82 -11.06 -17.81
C MET A 626 -13.16 -10.75 -17.12
N ASP A 627 -13.69 -9.52 -17.23
CA ASP A 627 -15.02 -9.17 -16.71
C ASP A 627 -16.14 -9.99 -17.38
N ALA A 628 -15.87 -10.56 -18.55
CA ALA A 628 -16.78 -11.44 -19.28
C ALA A 628 -16.84 -12.87 -18.72
N LEU A 629 -16.02 -13.21 -17.72
CA LEU A 629 -16.04 -14.52 -17.08
C LEU A 629 -17.41 -14.77 -16.42
N PRO A 630 -18.05 -15.92 -16.67
CA PRO A 630 -19.34 -16.24 -16.08
C PRO A 630 -19.19 -16.38 -14.57
N ASN A 631 -20.19 -15.95 -13.78
CA ASN A 631 -20.16 -16.03 -12.32
C ASN A 631 -18.97 -15.29 -11.67
N LEU A 632 -18.44 -14.25 -12.32
CA LEU A 632 -17.48 -13.34 -11.71
C LEU A 632 -18.18 -12.51 -10.62
N GLN A 633 -17.85 -12.78 -9.37
CA GLN A 633 -18.39 -12.08 -8.20
C GLN A 633 -17.42 -12.17 -7.03
N PHE A 634 -17.50 -11.21 -6.11
CA PHE A 634 -16.78 -11.28 -4.83
C PHE A 634 -17.33 -12.42 -3.95
N LEU A 635 -16.55 -12.85 -2.97
CA LEU A 635 -16.99 -13.95 -2.11
C LEU A 635 -18.26 -13.57 -1.32
N PRO A 636 -19.24 -14.47 -1.23
CA PRO A 636 -20.45 -14.19 -0.46
C PRO A 636 -20.13 -14.17 1.04
N CYS A 637 -20.46 -13.08 1.72
CA CYS A 637 -20.48 -13.04 3.18
C CYS A 637 -21.92 -13.29 3.65
N VAL A 638 -22.15 -14.39 4.37
CA VAL A 638 -23.42 -14.64 5.04
C VAL A 638 -23.20 -14.48 6.53
N GLU A 639 -23.91 -13.52 7.12
CA GLU A 639 -23.88 -13.27 8.55
C GLU A 639 -24.25 -14.54 9.31
N THR A 640 -23.37 -14.98 10.20
CA THR A 640 -23.69 -15.99 11.21
C THR A 640 -24.69 -15.37 12.17
N ASP A 641 -25.86 -16.00 12.36
CA ASP A 641 -26.78 -15.58 13.42
C ASP A 641 -26.01 -15.45 14.73
N SER A 642 -26.04 -14.26 15.33
CA SER A 642 -25.38 -14.00 16.62
C SER A 642 -26.09 -14.82 17.70
N THR A 643 -25.53 -15.98 18.03
CA THR A 643 -25.98 -16.81 19.16
C THR A 643 -25.46 -16.28 20.48
#